data_AF-A0A5B2VLV3-F1
#
_entry.id   AF-A0A5B2VLV3-F1
#
_cell.length_a   1.000
_cell.length_b   1.000
_cell.length_c   1.000
_cell.angle_alpha   90.00
_cell.angle_beta   90.00
_cell.angle_gamma   90.00
#
_symmetry.space_group_name_H-M   'P 1'
#
loop_
_entity.id
_entity.type
_entity.pdbx_description
1 polymer ?
#
loop_
_entity_poly.entity_id
_entity_poly.type
_entity_poly.pdbx_seq_one_letter_code
_entity_poly.pdbx_strand_id
1 'polypeptide(L)'
;MNKKAIIIGAGPAGLTAAYELLKKTDIIPVILEKSGDIGGISKTVNYKGNRIDIGGHRFFSKSDRVMDWWLNIMPVQTDGKDIFSISYQNKSREVNATTSVNNFSGDESDKVMLIRKRLSRIYFLRKFFTYPIQLSLDTLTKLGIWTTMAIMFSYLKAQIVPRKPEMNLEDFMINRFGEVLYKLFFKDYTEKVWGVACNKISAEWGAQRIKGVSITKAIQHALHLARKSKKSKEGVDLGQKDTETSLIEQFLYPKLGPGQLWEEVARQVEEMGGVILMHQDVKCIYTEESGECVTAVSAINSVTGETSYLEGDYFFSTMPIQELIGGLNGSIPEDVKHVASGLQYRDFITVGVLLKKLSFRDKKTGEWKPLDLNDTWIYIQEKDVKVGRLQIFNNWSPYMVKDPETTWVGMEFFCNTEDDFWKLPDARIKQLAIGELEKIGLASEANVLDATVLRMEKTYPAYFGTYDRFDVIQNYIDKFENLFLVGRNGMHKYNNSDHSMLTAMVAVDNIAAGIKSKKNIWAINTEQEYHEEKQESRQGDENVLVKASGTSSGRLESNLKDYIFKNANNRLFVWTGIFGILIQFIIFKWLYPFAGFINGDSYAYLEAAYHNLDIYFYPIGYSRLLRLFSVFTKSDLALVTFQYLLLQGGIMYFLFTLFYFYNPRRVVKAILFYFMLFNPVFLYLSNYVSSDAVFLSLSLIWLTQLFWIVYRPTNRMILQNVVLLFILFTIRYNALYYPIIMAIAFLLSRAHVGTKVAAFALGLILIGGFVQHTSNKYNILTGKRQFSPFTGWQLANNALYAYRYIDSADVKPVPAEFKELDRMVRTYFDTTRDTKKHPQEMLQASTVYMWAPISPLQEYMKRKIPNDTSIGKLKQWATVAPLYAEYGAYLIKKYPAEFAEYYLWPNALKYYAPPVEFLQTYSTGVDSVPRIALAWFGYKSNKLTTQFRDFKVGVLNFYPVLIGVMNVVFLLGFISFILLDGLRNNRCLYKGLWLIIPLWMTNLGFSVFASPIALRFQLFPALVSMSFTILFIEYVIREARGQQMAELNPNLKNLERELVDVKLKLQN
;
A
#
# COMPACT_ATOMS: atom_id res chain seq x y z
N MET A 1 51.89 -29.89 26.31
CA MET A 1 51.09 -29.15 27.31
C MET A 1 49.68 -29.03 26.78
N ASN A 2 48.65 -29.18 27.61
CA ASN A 2 47.27 -28.94 27.17
C ASN A 2 47.11 -27.45 26.90
N LYS A 3 46.57 -27.10 25.73
CA LYS A 3 46.32 -25.71 25.35
C LYS A 3 45.28 -25.10 26.31
N LYS A 4 45.40 -23.82 26.62
CA LYS A 4 44.48 -23.08 27.50
C LYS A 4 43.72 -22.02 26.73
N ALA A 5 42.42 -21.89 27.01
CA ALA A 5 41.60 -20.79 26.53
C ALA A 5 41.21 -19.88 27.71
N ILE A 6 41.67 -18.64 27.71
CA ILE A 6 41.26 -17.65 28.71
C ILE A 6 39.97 -16.98 28.24
N ILE A 7 38.92 -17.03 29.05
CA ILE A 7 37.59 -16.51 28.70
C ILE A 7 37.22 -15.39 29.67
N ILE A 8 37.05 -14.19 29.16
CA ILE A 8 36.68 -13.02 29.97
C ILE A 8 35.16 -12.92 30.03
N GLY A 9 34.60 -13.23 31.21
CA GLY A 9 33.19 -13.15 31.58
C GLY A 9 32.46 -14.50 31.63
N ALA A 10 31.73 -14.76 32.72
CA ALA A 10 30.90 -15.95 32.93
C ALA A 10 29.42 -15.71 32.56
N GLY A 11 29.19 -14.95 31.49
CA GLY A 11 27.86 -14.78 30.88
C GLY A 11 27.51 -15.89 29.88
N PRO A 12 26.34 -15.80 29.20
CA PRO A 12 25.88 -16.80 28.23
C PRO A 12 26.92 -17.19 27.19
N ALA A 13 27.59 -16.22 26.57
CA ALA A 13 28.60 -16.50 25.54
C ALA A 13 29.85 -17.17 26.12
N GLY A 14 30.34 -16.71 27.27
CA GLY A 14 31.58 -17.23 27.87
C GLY A 14 31.40 -18.66 28.38
N LEU A 15 30.29 -18.93 29.07
CA LEU A 15 29.95 -20.28 29.55
C LEU A 15 29.67 -21.24 28.39
N THR A 16 29.00 -20.80 27.33
CA THR A 16 28.83 -21.63 26.14
C THR A 16 30.16 -21.91 25.45
N ALA A 17 31.08 -20.94 25.35
CA ALA A 17 32.41 -21.18 24.80
C ALA A 17 33.18 -22.22 25.62
N ALA A 18 33.20 -22.08 26.95
CA ALA A 18 33.86 -23.03 27.84
C ALA A 18 33.28 -24.45 27.70
N TYR A 19 31.96 -24.57 27.71
CA TYR A 19 31.25 -25.85 27.57
C TYR A 19 31.54 -26.51 26.21
N GLU A 20 31.47 -25.75 25.11
CA GLU A 20 31.72 -26.29 23.76
C GLU A 20 33.20 -26.68 23.58
N LEU A 21 34.15 -25.93 24.15
CA LEU A 21 35.59 -26.26 24.09
C LEU A 21 35.85 -27.61 24.75
N LEU A 22 35.33 -27.83 25.96
CA LEU A 22 35.50 -29.09 26.70
C LEU A 22 34.83 -30.28 26.01
N LYS A 23 33.74 -30.05 25.27
CA LYS A 23 33.04 -31.12 24.53
C LYS A 23 33.67 -31.47 23.19
N LYS A 24 34.41 -30.55 22.56
CA LYS A 24 34.86 -30.71 21.16
C LYS A 24 36.37 -30.70 20.97
N THR A 25 37.12 -30.29 21.99
CA THR A 25 38.58 -30.08 21.89
C THR A 25 39.27 -30.49 23.19
N ASP A 26 40.59 -30.61 23.16
CA ASP A 26 41.42 -30.86 24.35
C ASP A 26 41.89 -29.54 25.02
N ILE A 27 41.25 -28.41 24.69
CA ILE A 27 41.60 -27.08 25.19
C ILE A 27 40.90 -26.84 26.53
N ILE A 28 41.66 -26.50 27.57
CA ILE A 28 41.13 -26.26 28.92
C ILE A 28 40.71 -24.78 29.04
N PRO A 29 39.41 -24.47 29.29
CA PRO A 29 38.95 -23.12 29.49
C PRO A 29 39.21 -22.63 30.93
N VAL A 30 39.65 -21.38 31.06
CA VAL A 30 39.75 -20.65 32.32
C VAL A 30 38.92 -19.36 32.20
N ILE A 31 37.79 -19.33 32.90
CA ILE A 31 36.87 -18.19 32.89
C ILE A 31 37.25 -17.21 33.99
N LEU A 32 37.32 -15.92 33.67
CA LEU A 32 37.52 -14.82 34.60
C LEU A 32 36.23 -13.99 34.67
N GLU A 33 35.56 -13.99 35.81
CA GLU A 33 34.32 -13.24 36.03
C GLU A 33 34.53 -12.13 37.05
N LYS A 34 34.20 -10.89 36.65
CA LYS A 34 34.38 -9.70 37.49
C LYS A 34 33.47 -9.70 38.72
N SER A 35 32.25 -10.20 38.58
CA SER A 35 31.27 -10.25 39.67
C SER A 35 31.41 -11.51 40.53
N GLY A 36 30.61 -11.59 41.60
CA GLY A 36 30.44 -12.79 42.41
C GLY A 36 29.31 -13.71 41.93
N ASP A 37 28.68 -13.39 40.80
CA ASP A 37 27.49 -14.10 40.30
C ASP A 37 27.71 -14.68 38.90
N ILE A 38 27.07 -15.80 38.61
CA ILE A 38 27.11 -16.46 37.30
C ILE A 38 25.99 -15.94 36.39
N GLY A 39 26.24 -15.88 35.07
CA GLY A 39 25.24 -15.58 34.04
C GLY A 39 25.25 -14.14 33.53
N GLY A 40 26.10 -13.26 34.06
CA GLY A 40 26.23 -11.88 33.61
C GLY A 40 24.91 -11.12 33.62
N ILE A 41 24.48 -10.57 32.46
CA ILE A 41 23.18 -9.87 32.34
C ILE A 41 21.99 -10.86 32.41
N SER A 42 22.20 -12.16 32.15
CA SER A 42 21.16 -13.20 32.27
C SER A 42 21.13 -13.89 33.63
N LYS A 43 21.70 -13.27 34.67
CA LYS A 43 21.64 -13.80 36.05
C LYS A 43 20.29 -13.57 36.71
N THR A 44 20.04 -14.33 37.76
CA THR A 44 18.88 -14.18 38.65
C THR A 44 19.37 -13.98 40.08
N VAL A 45 19.01 -12.85 40.69
CA VAL A 45 19.42 -12.51 42.06
C VAL A 45 18.34 -12.96 43.05
N ASN A 46 18.73 -13.74 44.07
CA ASN A 46 17.82 -14.16 45.14
C ASN A 46 17.85 -13.19 46.33
N TYR A 47 16.75 -12.47 46.55
CA TYR A 47 16.57 -11.55 47.67
C TYR A 47 15.55 -12.11 48.68
N LYS A 48 16.04 -12.64 49.81
CA LYS A 48 15.23 -13.21 50.90
C LYS A 48 14.21 -14.28 50.44
N GLY A 49 14.55 -15.03 49.39
CA GLY A 49 13.69 -16.04 48.77
C GLY A 49 12.88 -15.56 47.57
N ASN A 50 12.83 -14.24 47.31
CA ASN A 50 12.22 -13.67 46.10
C ASN A 50 13.31 -13.41 45.05
N ARG A 51 13.14 -13.96 43.86
CA ARG A 51 14.14 -13.95 42.79
C ARG A 51 13.86 -12.81 41.80
N ILE A 52 14.90 -12.11 41.35
CA ILE A 52 14.81 -10.98 40.42
C ILE A 52 15.73 -11.22 39.24
N ASP A 53 15.19 -11.12 38.04
CA ASP A 53 15.99 -11.12 36.82
C ASP A 53 16.48 -9.73 36.45
N ILE A 54 17.66 -9.70 35.86
CA ILE A 54 18.32 -8.52 35.32
C ILE A 54 17.75 -8.23 33.91
N GLY A 55 16.47 -7.84 33.87
CA GLY A 55 15.70 -7.70 32.65
C GLY A 55 14.96 -8.99 32.26
N GLY A 56 13.90 -8.87 31.45
CA GLY A 56 13.10 -10.04 31.06
C GLY A 56 13.82 -10.94 30.04
N HIS A 57 14.15 -12.16 30.44
CA HIS A 57 14.82 -13.16 29.58
C HIS A 57 13.87 -14.30 29.20
N ARG A 58 13.59 -14.41 27.90
CA ARG A 58 12.80 -15.51 27.35
C ARG A 58 13.70 -16.50 26.62
N PHE A 59 13.45 -17.80 26.78
CA PHE A 59 14.17 -18.83 26.05
C PHE A 59 13.32 -19.28 24.85
N PHE A 60 13.70 -18.76 23.69
CA PHE A 60 13.21 -19.13 22.38
C PHE A 60 14.31 -18.78 21.37
N SER A 61 14.65 -19.71 20.48
CA SER A 61 15.56 -19.44 19.37
C SER A 61 15.07 -20.09 18.09
N LYS A 62 15.43 -19.52 16.95
CA LYS A 62 15.27 -20.15 15.63
C LYS A 62 16.32 -21.24 15.37
N SER A 63 17.42 -21.26 16.13
CA SER A 63 18.47 -22.23 15.95
C SER A 63 18.13 -23.55 16.63
N ASP A 64 18.10 -24.64 15.85
CA ASP A 64 17.97 -25.99 16.38
C ASP A 64 19.08 -26.30 17.37
N ARG A 65 20.32 -25.98 17.02
CA ARG A 65 21.48 -26.12 17.90
C ARG A 65 21.29 -25.45 19.26
N VAL A 66 20.78 -24.22 19.32
CA VAL A 66 20.59 -23.51 20.61
C VAL A 66 19.45 -24.14 21.42
N MET A 67 18.33 -24.45 20.77
CA MET A 67 17.20 -25.07 21.46
C MET A 67 17.60 -26.43 22.04
N ASP A 68 18.25 -27.26 21.24
CA ASP A 68 18.69 -28.60 21.67
C ASP A 68 19.75 -28.48 22.77
N TRP A 69 20.66 -27.50 22.67
CA TRP A 69 21.63 -27.20 23.72
C TRP A 69 20.94 -26.85 25.05
N TRP A 70 19.96 -25.95 25.04
CA TRP A 70 19.21 -25.59 26.25
C TRP A 70 18.49 -26.80 26.86
N LEU A 71 17.83 -27.60 26.03
CA LEU A 71 17.07 -28.77 26.46
C LEU A 71 17.95 -29.91 26.96
N ASN A 72 19.18 -30.03 26.44
CA ASN A 72 20.17 -30.98 26.92
C ASN A 72 20.69 -30.62 28.31
N ILE A 73 20.83 -29.32 28.61
CA ILE A 73 21.25 -28.85 29.94
C ILE A 73 20.08 -28.92 30.92
N MET A 74 18.89 -28.49 30.50
CA MET A 74 17.72 -28.39 31.35
C MET A 74 16.46 -28.86 30.60
N PRO A 75 15.96 -30.07 30.87
CA PRO A 75 14.79 -30.63 30.19
C PRO A 75 13.51 -29.86 30.53
N VAL A 76 12.46 -30.02 29.73
CA VAL A 76 11.17 -29.35 29.96
C VAL A 76 10.29 -30.18 30.89
N GLN A 77 9.66 -29.53 31.86
CA GLN A 77 8.60 -30.13 32.65
C GLN A 77 7.32 -30.23 31.80
N THR A 78 6.84 -31.44 31.54
CA THR A 78 5.61 -31.68 30.74
C THR A 78 4.51 -32.33 31.58
N ASP A 79 3.26 -32.01 31.25
CA ASP A 79 2.07 -32.64 31.84
C ASP A 79 1.62 -33.88 31.03
N GLY A 80 2.57 -34.68 30.50
CA GLY A 80 2.28 -35.92 29.76
C GLY A 80 2.06 -35.80 28.25
N LYS A 81 2.59 -34.75 27.59
CA LYS A 81 2.65 -34.66 26.12
C LYS A 81 4.11 -34.71 25.63
N ASP A 82 4.40 -35.70 24.79
CA ASP A 82 5.75 -35.95 24.26
C ASP A 82 6.20 -34.93 23.21
N ILE A 83 5.26 -34.20 22.60
CA ILE A 83 5.55 -33.16 21.62
C ILE A 83 4.64 -31.96 21.91
N PHE A 84 5.23 -30.77 22.01
CA PHE A 84 4.48 -29.53 22.14
C PHE A 84 5.04 -28.45 21.22
N SER A 85 4.16 -27.56 20.75
CA SER A 85 4.55 -26.47 19.86
C SER A 85 4.71 -25.19 20.66
N ILE A 86 5.89 -24.58 20.58
CA ILE A 86 6.14 -23.23 21.11
C ILE A 86 5.99 -22.26 19.95
N SER A 87 5.18 -21.22 20.15
CA SER A 87 4.99 -20.16 19.14
C SER A 87 5.48 -18.80 19.63
N TYR A 88 6.12 -18.07 18.73
CA TYR A 88 6.64 -16.72 18.97
C TYR A 88 6.65 -15.92 17.66
N GLN A 89 6.09 -14.72 17.65
CA GLN A 89 6.01 -13.81 16.48
C GLN A 89 5.56 -14.48 15.16
N ASN A 90 4.40 -15.15 15.16
CA ASN A 90 3.86 -15.90 14.01
C ASN A 90 4.75 -17.06 13.50
N LYS A 91 5.75 -17.47 14.27
CA LYS A 91 6.55 -18.67 14.02
C LYS A 91 6.25 -19.68 15.09
N SER A 92 6.17 -20.94 14.72
CA SER A 92 5.94 -22.05 15.64
C SER A 92 7.00 -23.11 15.40
N ARG A 93 7.48 -23.72 16.48
CA ARG A 93 8.39 -24.85 16.42
C ARG A 93 7.85 -25.97 17.29
N GLU A 94 7.92 -27.19 16.79
CA GLU A 94 7.68 -28.38 17.59
C GLU A 94 8.92 -28.70 18.40
N VAL A 95 8.73 -28.89 19.70
CA VAL A 95 9.75 -29.32 20.64
C VAL A 95 9.38 -30.73 21.06
N ASN A 96 10.22 -31.69 20.68
CA ASN A 96 10.10 -33.07 21.12
C ASN A 96 10.62 -33.17 22.54
N ALA A 97 9.73 -33.49 23.47
CA ALA A 97 10.06 -33.82 24.85
C ALA A 97 10.51 -35.29 24.98
N THR A 98 11.20 -35.87 23.99
CA THR A 98 11.74 -37.24 24.09
C THR A 98 12.83 -37.39 25.15
N THR A 99 13.31 -36.27 25.72
CA THR A 99 14.08 -36.21 26.97
C THR A 99 13.19 -35.97 28.20
N SER A 100 11.92 -36.38 28.18
CA SER A 100 11.06 -36.42 29.36
C SER A 100 11.48 -37.58 30.26
N VAL A 101 12.32 -37.28 31.25
CA VAL A 101 12.57 -38.22 32.34
C VAL A 101 11.43 -38.09 33.33
N ASN A 102 10.43 -38.98 33.22
CA ASN A 102 9.28 -39.05 34.14
C ASN A 102 9.64 -39.48 35.59
N ASN A 103 10.93 -39.59 35.94
CA ASN A 103 11.38 -40.09 37.25
C ASN A 103 12.61 -39.34 37.75
N PHE A 104 12.47 -38.06 38.13
CA PHE A 104 13.45 -37.42 39.00
C PHE A 104 12.97 -37.48 40.45
N SER A 105 13.75 -38.13 41.31
CA SER A 105 13.60 -38.11 42.77
C SER A 105 14.66 -37.17 43.38
N GLY A 106 14.25 -36.22 44.22
CA GLY A 106 15.15 -35.28 44.91
C GLY A 106 15.41 -33.95 44.18
N ASP A 107 16.57 -33.33 44.42
CA ASP A 107 17.01 -32.00 43.91
C ASP A 107 16.97 -31.87 42.37
N GLU A 108 16.96 -32.98 41.63
CA GLU A 108 16.82 -32.99 40.17
C GLU A 108 15.41 -32.59 39.69
N SER A 109 14.42 -32.56 40.59
CA SER A 109 13.05 -32.09 40.29
C SER A 109 12.94 -30.58 40.01
N ASP A 110 13.97 -29.80 40.37
CA ASP A 110 14.02 -28.36 40.12
C ASP A 110 14.79 -27.98 38.85
N LYS A 111 15.57 -28.89 38.25
CA LYS A 111 16.37 -28.68 37.03
C LYS A 111 15.53 -28.80 35.76
N VAL A 112 14.46 -28.02 35.68
CA VAL A 112 13.51 -28.07 34.57
C VAL A 112 13.17 -26.70 34.02
N MET A 113 12.92 -26.65 32.71
CA MET A 113 12.30 -25.51 32.05
C MET A 113 10.78 -25.62 32.10
N LEU A 114 10.14 -24.48 32.33
CA LEU A 114 8.70 -24.31 32.36
C LEU A 114 8.23 -23.66 31.05
N ILE A 115 7.06 -24.07 30.58
CA ILE A 115 6.39 -23.43 29.45
C ILE A 115 5.57 -22.25 29.98
N ARG A 116 5.87 -21.04 29.49
CA ARG A 116 5.22 -19.80 29.93
C ARG A 116 4.49 -19.10 28.81
N LYS A 117 3.31 -18.58 29.11
CA LYS A 117 2.53 -17.74 28.20
C LYS A 117 3.07 -16.31 28.31
N ARG A 118 3.34 -15.69 27.16
CA ARG A 118 3.73 -14.30 27.08
C ARG A 118 2.51 -13.41 27.00
N LEU A 119 2.31 -12.57 28.01
CA LEU A 119 1.45 -11.39 27.90
C LEU A 119 2.29 -10.15 28.19
N SER A 120 2.34 -9.24 27.20
CA SER A 120 2.96 -7.94 27.41
C SER A 120 2.09 -6.83 26.81
N ARG A 121 2.04 -5.72 27.54
CA ARG A 121 1.24 -4.55 27.20
C ARG A 121 2.04 -3.27 27.41
N ILE A 122 1.51 -2.18 26.86
CA ILE A 122 2.06 -0.83 26.98
C ILE A 122 1.15 -0.06 27.92
N TYR A 123 1.69 0.47 29.01
CA TYR A 123 0.97 1.35 29.91
C TYR A 123 1.19 2.81 29.50
N PHE A 124 0.12 3.44 29.05
CA PHE A 124 0.13 4.81 28.51
C PHE A 124 -1.21 5.50 28.78
N LEU A 125 -1.22 6.81 29.08
CA LEU A 125 -2.41 7.56 29.49
C LEU A 125 -3.21 6.91 30.64
N ARG A 126 -2.49 6.23 31.55
CA ARG A 126 -3.00 5.40 32.63
C ARG A 126 -3.94 4.28 32.16
N LYS A 127 -3.68 3.74 30.97
CA LYS A 127 -4.44 2.66 30.32
C LYS A 127 -3.47 1.63 29.73
N PHE A 128 -3.91 0.37 29.70
CA PHE A 128 -3.17 -0.70 29.05
C PHE A 128 -3.51 -0.78 27.55
N PHE A 129 -2.50 -0.73 26.70
CA PHE A 129 -2.56 -0.95 25.25
C PHE A 129 -1.87 -2.26 24.90
N THR A 130 -2.27 -2.90 23.80
CA THR A 130 -1.63 -4.13 23.32
C THR A 130 -0.22 -3.84 22.78
N TYR A 131 0.69 -4.81 22.94
CA TYR A 131 2.03 -4.78 22.34
C TYR A 131 2.14 -5.80 21.19
N PRO A 132 2.67 -5.44 20.01
CA PRO A 132 2.97 -4.07 19.58
C PRO A 132 1.68 -3.25 19.42
N ILE A 133 1.78 -1.91 19.44
CA ILE A 133 0.59 -1.05 19.30
C ILE A 133 -0.13 -1.33 17.98
N GLN A 134 -1.41 -1.72 18.06
CA GLN A 134 -2.24 -1.99 16.89
C GLN A 134 -3.27 -0.89 16.70
N LEU A 135 -3.58 -0.53 15.46
CA LEU A 135 -4.66 0.38 15.10
C LEU A 135 -6.02 -0.34 15.19
N SER A 136 -6.39 -0.76 16.41
CA SER A 136 -7.67 -1.41 16.71
C SER A 136 -8.72 -0.39 17.18
N LEU A 137 -10.00 -0.75 17.12
CA LEU A 137 -11.09 0.05 17.71
C LEU A 137 -10.83 0.36 19.20
N ASP A 138 -10.23 -0.59 19.94
CA ASP A 138 -9.84 -0.42 21.33
C ASP A 138 -8.74 0.67 21.50
N THR A 139 -7.69 0.65 20.67
CA THR A 139 -6.66 1.70 20.69
C THR A 139 -7.25 3.07 20.35
N LEU A 140 -8.10 3.16 19.33
CA LEU A 140 -8.72 4.42 18.90
C LEU A 140 -9.67 5.00 19.97
N THR A 141 -10.47 4.14 20.63
CA THR A 141 -11.35 4.57 21.73
C THR A 141 -10.56 5.00 22.95
N LYS A 142 -9.45 4.32 23.27
CA LYS A 142 -8.56 4.70 24.40
C LYS A 142 -7.86 6.04 24.18
N LEU A 143 -7.45 6.36 22.96
CA LEU A 143 -6.83 7.64 22.56
C LEU A 143 -7.81 8.81 22.43
N GLY A 144 -9.07 8.51 22.10
CA GLY A 144 -10.10 9.50 21.84
C GLY A 144 -10.17 9.95 20.37
N ILE A 145 -11.36 10.38 19.95
CA ILE A 145 -11.67 10.69 18.53
C ILE A 145 -10.82 11.86 18.01
N TRP A 146 -10.69 12.93 18.80
CA TRP A 146 -9.92 14.12 18.40
C TRP A 146 -8.42 13.84 18.23
N THR A 147 -7.82 13.14 19.19
CA THR A 147 -6.42 12.70 19.12
C THR A 147 -6.20 11.79 17.91
N THR A 148 -7.14 10.89 17.64
CA THR A 148 -7.09 9.98 16.48
C THR A 148 -7.10 10.76 15.16
N MET A 149 -8.00 11.74 15.01
CA MET A 149 -8.04 12.58 13.80
C MET A 149 -6.76 13.39 13.64
N ALA A 150 -6.21 13.96 14.71
CA ALA A 150 -4.95 14.71 14.68
C ALA A 150 -3.77 13.82 14.24
N ILE A 151 -3.69 12.59 14.76
CA ILE A 151 -2.71 11.58 14.31
C ILE A 151 -2.86 11.30 12.81
N MET A 152 -4.09 11.08 12.33
CA MET A 152 -4.37 10.79 10.93
C MET A 152 -3.96 11.94 10.00
N PHE A 153 -4.35 13.19 10.31
CA PHE A 153 -3.97 14.35 9.49
C PHE A 153 -2.47 14.62 9.54
N SER A 154 -1.83 14.45 10.70
CA SER A 154 -0.38 14.60 10.84
C SER A 154 0.39 13.55 10.04
N TYR A 155 -0.09 12.30 10.03
CA TYR A 155 0.46 11.24 9.19
C TYR A 155 0.30 11.56 7.69
N LEU A 156 -0.90 11.98 7.26
CA LEU A 156 -1.13 12.38 5.86
C LEU A 156 -0.20 13.53 5.44
N LYS A 157 -0.02 14.54 6.29
CA LYS A 157 0.93 15.64 6.06
C LYS A 157 2.34 15.11 5.87
N ALA A 158 2.81 14.19 6.72
CA ALA A 158 4.14 13.58 6.61
C ALA A 158 4.29 12.71 5.34
N GLN A 159 3.21 12.11 4.83
CA GLN A 159 3.25 11.37 3.55
C GLN A 159 3.26 12.30 2.32
N ILE A 160 2.59 13.45 2.39
CA ILE A 160 2.50 14.42 1.30
C ILE A 160 3.78 15.27 1.24
N VAL A 161 4.29 15.70 2.39
CA VAL A 161 5.49 16.55 2.52
C VAL A 161 6.47 15.88 3.50
N PRO A 162 7.20 14.84 3.06
CA PRO A 162 8.18 14.16 3.91
C PRO A 162 9.40 15.06 4.17
N ARG A 163 9.97 14.98 5.38
CA ARG A 163 11.25 15.62 5.73
C ARG A 163 12.38 14.91 4.97
N LYS A 164 13.12 15.63 4.13
CA LYS A 164 14.21 15.09 3.32
C LYS A 164 15.42 16.04 3.31
N PRO A 165 16.67 15.53 3.44
CA PRO A 165 17.03 14.15 3.78
C PRO A 165 16.59 13.73 5.21
N GLU A 166 16.45 12.43 5.47
CA GLU A 166 16.22 11.91 6.84
C GLU A 166 17.56 11.91 7.58
N MET A 167 17.81 12.90 8.44
CA MET A 167 19.11 13.05 9.10
C MET A 167 19.17 12.28 10.43
N ASN A 168 18.07 12.24 11.17
CA ASN A 168 18.01 11.70 12.53
C ASN A 168 16.76 10.84 12.77
N LEU A 169 16.69 10.22 13.95
CA LEU A 169 15.61 9.33 14.34
C LEU A 169 14.26 10.05 14.47
N GLU A 170 14.26 11.33 14.84
CA GLU A 170 13.04 12.15 14.82
C GLU A 170 12.47 12.24 13.40
N ASP A 171 13.28 12.64 12.42
CA ASP A 171 12.84 12.74 11.02
C ASP A 171 12.36 11.38 10.49
N PHE A 172 13.10 10.32 10.83
CA PHE A 172 12.74 8.95 10.51
C PHE A 172 11.35 8.56 11.06
N MET A 173 11.09 8.81 12.35
CA MET A 173 9.83 8.46 12.99
C MET A 173 8.68 9.33 12.51
N ILE A 174 8.89 10.64 12.32
CA ILE A 174 7.86 11.57 11.83
C ILE A 174 7.42 11.22 10.41
N ASN A 175 8.35 10.89 9.52
CA ASN A 175 8.01 10.47 8.15
C ASN A 175 7.20 9.16 8.11
N ARG A 176 7.33 8.29 9.13
CA ARG A 176 6.67 6.98 9.18
C ARG A 176 5.35 6.98 9.96
N PHE A 177 5.25 7.81 11.00
CA PHE A 177 4.12 7.79 11.94
C PHE A 177 3.36 9.11 12.05
N GLY A 178 3.89 10.19 11.47
CA GLY A 178 3.37 11.54 11.67
C GLY A 178 3.91 12.18 12.95
N GLU A 179 3.99 13.50 12.95
CA GLU A 179 4.53 14.31 14.04
C GLU A 179 3.73 14.16 15.36
N VAL A 180 2.40 14.10 15.27
CA VAL A 180 1.53 14.00 16.44
C VAL A 180 1.74 12.66 17.16
N LEU A 181 1.76 11.53 16.43
CA LEU A 181 1.98 10.23 17.04
C LEU A 181 3.41 10.06 17.55
N TYR A 182 4.39 10.62 16.83
CA TYR A 182 5.78 10.67 17.28
C TYR A 182 5.89 11.36 18.65
N LYS A 183 5.37 12.58 18.77
CA LYS A 183 5.40 13.35 20.03
C LYS A 183 4.60 12.70 21.14
N LEU A 184 3.46 12.08 20.82
CA LEU A 184 2.57 11.50 21.81
C LEU A 184 3.09 10.19 22.39
N PHE A 185 3.74 9.36 21.57
CA PHE A 185 4.00 7.95 21.91
C PHE A 185 5.47 7.53 21.77
N PHE A 186 6.13 7.91 20.68
CA PHE A 186 7.47 7.39 20.39
C PHE A 186 8.60 8.17 21.05
N LYS A 187 8.49 9.51 21.09
CA LYS A 187 9.57 10.38 21.54
C LYS A 187 9.99 10.08 22.97
N ASP A 188 9.11 10.31 23.93
CA ASP A 188 9.43 10.27 25.36
C ASP A 188 9.92 8.88 25.80
N TYR A 189 9.33 7.81 25.26
CA TYR A 189 9.78 6.45 25.59
C TYR A 189 11.15 6.12 24.98
N THR A 190 11.42 6.55 23.75
CA THR A 190 12.71 6.32 23.08
C THR A 190 13.83 7.06 23.81
N GLU A 191 13.59 8.33 24.16
CA GLU A 191 14.55 9.15 24.92
C GLU A 191 14.74 8.60 26.33
N LYS A 192 13.69 8.09 26.97
CA LYS A 192 13.78 7.40 28.27
C LYS A 192 14.70 6.17 28.22
N VAL A 193 14.54 5.33 27.20
CA VAL A 193 15.35 4.11 27.04
C VAL A 193 16.82 4.46 26.78
N TRP A 194 17.09 5.35 25.81
CA TRP A 194 18.45 5.59 25.34
C TRP A 194 19.19 6.73 26.02
N GLY A 195 18.51 7.57 26.80
CA GLY A 195 19.11 8.74 27.45
C GLY A 195 19.52 9.87 26.52
N VAL A 196 19.25 9.74 25.21
CA VAL A 196 19.65 10.69 24.16
C VAL A 196 18.41 11.14 23.38
N ALA A 197 18.35 12.44 23.07
CA ALA A 197 17.28 13.02 22.28
C ALA A 197 17.20 12.38 20.88
N CYS A 198 15.99 12.10 20.37
CA CYS A 198 15.82 11.42 19.08
C CYS A 198 16.45 12.19 17.90
N ASN A 199 16.55 13.52 17.99
CA ASN A 199 17.20 14.34 16.96
C ASN A 199 18.74 14.23 16.94
N LYS A 200 19.35 13.58 17.95
CA LYS A 200 20.78 13.28 18.04
C LYS A 200 21.12 11.82 17.70
N ILE A 201 20.11 10.98 17.47
CA ILE A 201 20.30 9.59 17.05
C ILE A 201 20.17 9.53 15.54
N SER A 202 21.04 8.81 14.84
CA SER A 202 21.02 8.72 13.38
C SER A 202 19.72 8.07 12.87
N ALA A 203 19.29 8.46 11.66
CA ALA A 203 18.12 7.83 11.02
C ALA A 203 18.35 6.33 10.70
N GLU A 204 19.61 5.94 10.48
CA GLU A 204 20.00 4.55 10.19
C GLU A 204 19.66 3.60 11.33
N TRP A 205 19.87 4.04 12.58
CA TRP A 205 19.44 3.33 13.78
C TRP A 205 17.94 2.98 13.70
N GLY A 206 17.11 3.96 13.33
CA GLY A 206 15.67 3.78 13.15
C GLY A 206 15.35 2.81 12.02
N ALA A 207 16.07 2.92 10.90
CA ALA A 207 15.88 2.08 9.73
C ALA A 207 16.19 0.61 9.98
N GLN A 208 17.16 0.31 10.85
CA GLN A 208 17.47 -1.04 11.27
C GLN A 208 16.46 -1.58 12.30
N ARG A 209 16.03 -0.77 13.27
CA ARG A 209 15.26 -1.23 14.45
C ARG A 209 13.73 -1.15 14.34
N ILE A 210 13.20 -0.21 13.58
CA ILE A 210 11.75 0.06 13.48
C ILE A 210 11.17 -0.48 12.16
N LYS A 211 11.99 -1.23 11.40
CA LYS A 211 11.63 -1.84 10.13
C LYS A 211 10.51 -2.88 10.35
N GLY A 212 9.32 -2.61 9.82
CA GLY A 212 8.18 -3.53 9.85
C GLY A 212 6.91 -2.99 10.52
N VAL A 213 6.99 -1.93 11.32
CA VAL A 213 5.82 -1.27 11.90
C VAL A 213 5.19 -0.34 10.86
N SER A 214 4.31 -0.91 10.03
CA SER A 214 3.55 -0.17 9.04
C SER A 214 2.14 0.09 9.56
N ILE A 215 1.75 1.37 9.66
CA ILE A 215 0.36 1.81 9.90
C ILE A 215 -0.59 1.10 8.92
N THR A 216 -0.16 0.92 7.68
CA THR A 216 -0.94 0.24 6.63
C THR A 216 -1.17 -1.25 6.93
N LYS A 217 -0.15 -1.97 7.44
CA LYS A 217 -0.29 -3.38 7.86
C LYS A 217 -1.18 -3.52 9.11
N ALA A 218 -1.06 -2.60 10.07
CA ALA A 218 -1.89 -2.59 11.26
C ALA A 218 -3.38 -2.32 10.96
N ILE A 219 -3.69 -1.42 10.00
CA ILE A 219 -5.05 -1.17 9.52
C ILE A 219 -5.62 -2.39 8.77
N GLN A 220 -4.80 -3.06 7.94
CA GLN A 220 -5.19 -4.30 7.26
C GLN A 220 -5.56 -5.42 8.25
N HIS A 221 -4.77 -5.57 9.33
CA HIS A 221 -5.03 -6.54 10.39
C HIS A 221 -6.31 -6.21 11.19
N ALA A 222 -6.54 -4.93 11.52
CA ALA A 222 -7.75 -4.49 12.20
C ALA A 222 -9.03 -4.67 11.36
N LEU A 223 -8.97 -4.41 10.05
CA LEU A 223 -10.07 -4.67 9.11
C LEU A 223 -10.36 -6.18 8.95
N HIS A 224 -9.34 -7.03 9.07
CA HIS A 224 -9.49 -8.48 9.05
C HIS A 224 -10.21 -8.99 10.30
N LEU A 225 -9.83 -8.52 11.49
CA LEU A 225 -10.48 -8.88 12.76
C LEU A 225 -11.93 -8.38 12.86
N ALA A 226 -12.22 -7.18 12.36
CA ALA A 226 -13.57 -6.61 12.33
C ALA A 226 -14.54 -7.43 11.44
N ARG A 227 -14.04 -8.20 10.45
CA ARG A 227 -14.85 -9.08 9.60
C ARG A 227 -15.19 -10.42 10.27
N LYS A 228 -14.36 -10.94 11.19
CA LYS A 228 -14.63 -12.18 11.95
C LYS A 228 -15.70 -11.98 13.05
N SER A 229 -15.75 -10.80 13.67
CA SER A 229 -16.68 -10.49 14.77
C SER A 229 -18.17 -10.43 14.37
N LYS A 230 -18.51 -10.28 13.09
CA LYS A 230 -19.90 -10.16 12.62
C LYS A 230 -20.58 -11.50 12.25
N LYS A 231 -19.91 -12.64 12.46
CA LYS A 231 -20.38 -13.97 12.00
C LYS A 231 -20.72 -14.98 13.12
N SER A 232 -20.80 -14.56 14.38
CA SER A 232 -21.19 -15.44 15.49
C SER A 232 -22.24 -14.79 16.40
N LYS A 233 -23.50 -14.92 16.00
CA LYS A 233 -24.67 -14.87 16.89
C LYS A 233 -25.64 -15.94 16.42
N GLU A 234 -25.40 -17.18 16.84
CA GLU A 234 -26.40 -18.25 17.07
C GLU A 234 -25.66 -19.55 17.44
N GLY A 235 -26.07 -20.19 18.55
CA GLY A 235 -25.65 -21.53 18.95
C GLY A 235 -24.45 -21.59 19.91
N VAL A 236 -24.73 -21.79 21.20
CA VAL A 236 -23.77 -22.29 22.19
C VAL A 236 -23.79 -23.81 22.10
N ASP A 237 -22.67 -24.42 21.74
CA ASP A 237 -22.35 -25.78 22.18
C ASP A 237 -20.84 -25.96 22.33
N LEU A 238 -20.48 -26.73 23.35
CA LEU A 238 -19.15 -26.84 23.95
C LEU A 238 -18.07 -27.35 22.98
N GLY A 239 -17.12 -26.48 22.69
CA GLY A 239 -15.94 -26.76 21.88
C GLY A 239 -15.18 -25.50 21.50
N GLN A 240 -15.01 -24.56 22.44
CA GLN A 240 -14.23 -23.34 22.22
C GLN A 240 -12.73 -23.68 22.14
N LYS A 241 -12.28 -24.05 20.94
CA LYS A 241 -10.92 -23.78 20.45
C LYS A 241 -11.06 -22.84 19.26
N ASP A 242 -10.20 -21.83 19.20
CA ASP A 242 -9.99 -20.91 18.07
C ASP A 242 -10.77 -19.58 18.06
N THR A 243 -10.96 -18.98 19.23
CA THR A 243 -10.89 -17.51 19.32
C THR A 243 -9.42 -17.10 19.46
N GLU A 244 -8.72 -16.96 18.33
CA GLU A 244 -7.39 -16.38 18.26
C GLU A 244 -7.43 -14.89 18.70
N THR A 245 -7.34 -14.67 20.01
CA THR A 245 -6.83 -13.41 20.56
C THR A 245 -5.34 -13.35 20.25
N SER A 246 -5.00 -12.79 19.08
CA SER A 246 -3.64 -12.34 18.72
C SER A 246 -2.49 -13.09 19.41
N LEU A 247 -2.17 -14.30 18.95
CA LEU A 247 -1.02 -15.11 19.37
C LEU A 247 -0.89 -15.38 20.89
N ILE A 248 -1.25 -16.58 21.37
CA ILE A 248 -0.71 -17.08 22.64
C ILE A 248 0.76 -17.46 22.38
N GLU A 249 1.67 -16.49 22.48
CA GLU A 249 3.11 -16.73 22.30
C GLU A 249 3.68 -17.40 23.56
N GLN A 250 4.24 -18.59 23.43
CA GLN A 250 4.85 -19.35 24.53
C GLN A 250 6.37 -19.21 24.47
N PHE A 251 7.05 -19.41 25.60
CA PHE A 251 8.51 -19.50 25.67
C PHE A 251 8.93 -20.44 26.81
N LEU A 252 10.14 -20.95 26.74
CA LEU A 252 10.74 -21.72 27.83
C LEU A 252 11.34 -20.78 28.87
N TYR A 253 11.31 -21.20 30.13
CA TYR A 253 11.85 -20.42 31.22
C TYR A 253 12.30 -21.35 32.36
N PRO A 254 13.56 -21.32 32.81
CA PRO A 254 14.00 -22.15 33.94
C PRO A 254 13.15 -21.92 35.18
N LYS A 255 12.88 -22.98 35.95
CA LYS A 255 11.98 -22.94 37.11
C LYS A 255 12.29 -21.81 38.08
N LEU A 256 13.58 -21.56 38.33
CA LEU A 256 14.09 -20.56 39.26
C LEU A 256 14.70 -19.32 38.58
N GLY A 257 14.44 -19.13 37.28
CA GLY A 257 14.92 -17.99 36.50
C GLY A 257 16.15 -18.27 35.63
N PRO A 258 16.42 -17.41 34.62
CA PRO A 258 17.49 -17.58 33.65
C PRO A 258 18.87 -17.88 34.26
N GLY A 259 19.18 -17.35 35.46
CA GLY A 259 20.44 -17.60 36.15
C GLY A 259 20.66 -19.09 36.44
N GLN A 260 19.60 -19.84 36.77
CA GLN A 260 19.65 -21.26 37.10
C GLN A 260 20.29 -22.10 35.99
N LEU A 261 20.00 -21.78 34.73
CA LEU A 261 20.59 -22.47 33.59
C LEU A 261 22.11 -22.26 33.57
N TRP A 262 22.56 -21.03 33.76
CA TRP A 262 23.98 -20.66 33.66
C TRP A 262 24.79 -21.16 34.86
N GLU A 263 24.18 -21.20 36.05
CA GLU A 263 24.75 -21.86 37.23
C GLU A 263 24.96 -23.36 36.97
N GLU A 264 23.99 -24.05 36.37
CA GLU A 264 24.14 -25.46 36.00
C GLU A 264 25.22 -25.67 34.93
N VAL A 265 25.33 -24.78 33.94
CA VAL A 265 26.41 -24.85 32.93
C VAL A 265 27.78 -24.62 33.56
N ALA A 266 27.90 -23.67 34.48
CA ALA A 266 29.13 -23.41 35.21
C ALA A 266 29.57 -24.65 36.01
N ARG A 267 28.63 -25.28 36.73
CA ARG A 267 28.85 -26.53 37.45
C ARG A 267 29.36 -27.64 36.52
N GLN A 268 28.73 -27.84 35.36
CA GLN A 268 29.15 -28.85 34.38
C GLN A 268 30.52 -28.54 33.77
N VAL A 269 30.85 -27.26 33.55
CA VAL A 269 32.18 -26.84 33.06
C VAL A 269 33.26 -27.21 34.09
N GLU A 270 33.03 -26.96 35.38
CA GLU A 270 33.97 -27.34 36.45
C GLU A 270 34.12 -28.87 36.57
N GLU A 271 33.02 -29.62 36.47
CA GLU A 271 33.05 -31.09 36.48
C GLU A 271 33.84 -31.68 35.31
N MET A 272 33.81 -31.02 34.15
CA MET A 272 34.58 -31.40 32.97
C MET A 272 36.04 -30.90 33.01
N GLY A 273 36.47 -30.24 34.09
CA GLY A 273 37.84 -29.78 34.31
C GLY A 273 38.14 -28.36 33.85
N GLY A 274 37.13 -27.57 33.47
CA GLY A 274 37.27 -26.13 33.30
C GLY A 274 37.45 -25.41 34.64
N VAL A 275 38.00 -24.19 34.61
CA VAL A 275 38.24 -23.38 35.82
C VAL A 275 37.44 -22.09 35.72
N ILE A 276 36.72 -21.73 36.79
CA ILE A 276 35.99 -20.45 36.87
C ILE A 276 36.51 -19.65 38.06
N LEU A 277 37.08 -18.48 37.79
CA LEU A 277 37.62 -17.58 38.81
C LEU A 277 36.71 -16.36 38.92
N MET A 278 35.96 -16.30 40.03
CA MET A 278 35.06 -15.19 40.36
C MET A 278 35.83 -14.01 40.94
N HIS A 279 35.19 -12.84 40.95
CA HIS A 279 35.76 -11.57 41.42
C HIS A 279 37.01 -11.08 40.67
N GLN A 280 37.32 -11.64 39.50
CA GLN A 280 38.49 -11.30 38.68
C GLN A 280 38.17 -10.20 37.68
N ASP A 281 38.63 -8.97 37.97
CA ASP A 281 38.48 -7.81 37.10
C ASP A 281 39.70 -7.68 36.18
N VAL A 282 39.57 -8.10 34.92
CA VAL A 282 40.66 -8.03 33.92
C VAL A 282 41.00 -6.58 33.62
N LYS A 283 42.26 -6.19 33.84
CA LYS A 283 42.75 -4.82 33.64
C LYS A 283 43.68 -4.67 32.45
N CYS A 284 44.60 -5.62 32.25
CA CYS A 284 45.54 -5.56 31.15
C CYS A 284 45.48 -6.83 30.30
N ILE A 285 45.63 -6.67 29.00
CA ILE A 285 45.67 -7.73 28.00
C ILE A 285 46.99 -7.59 27.26
N TYR A 286 47.83 -8.62 27.39
CA TYR A 286 49.20 -8.62 26.92
C TYR A 286 49.27 -9.12 25.48
N THR A 287 49.90 -8.35 24.59
CA THR A 287 50.12 -8.71 23.18
C THR A 287 51.60 -8.90 22.88
N GLU A 288 51.93 -9.75 21.92
CA GLU A 288 53.29 -9.87 21.39
C GLU A 288 53.74 -8.61 20.62
N GLU A 289 55.05 -8.43 20.43
CA GLU A 289 55.62 -7.27 19.73
C GLU A 289 55.13 -7.12 18.27
N SER A 290 54.81 -8.24 17.61
CA SER A 290 54.21 -8.25 16.27
C SER A 290 52.80 -7.64 16.24
N GLY A 291 52.10 -7.66 17.38
CA GLY A 291 50.70 -7.26 17.49
C GLY A 291 49.71 -8.25 16.84
N GLU A 292 50.10 -9.51 16.61
CA GLU A 292 49.27 -10.52 15.92
C GLU A 292 48.64 -11.55 16.87
N CYS A 293 49.11 -11.67 18.11
CA CYS A 293 48.53 -12.55 19.13
C CYS A 293 48.44 -11.86 20.50
N VAL A 294 47.49 -12.34 21.30
CA VAL A 294 47.42 -12.09 22.74
C VAL A 294 48.20 -13.20 23.44
N THR A 295 49.01 -12.88 24.44
CA THR A 295 49.86 -13.83 25.15
C THR A 295 49.38 -14.10 26.57
N ALA A 296 48.83 -13.09 27.25
CA ALA A 296 48.36 -13.20 28.62
C ALA A 296 47.31 -12.14 28.97
N VAL A 297 46.69 -12.28 30.14
CA VAL A 297 45.89 -11.22 30.79
C VAL A 297 46.31 -11.07 32.25
N SER A 298 46.12 -9.87 32.79
CA SER A 298 46.16 -9.65 34.24
C SER A 298 44.80 -9.22 34.77
N ALA A 299 44.39 -9.84 35.88
CA ALA A 299 43.13 -9.57 36.54
C ALA A 299 43.36 -9.26 38.03
N ILE A 300 42.61 -8.28 38.55
CA ILE A 300 42.64 -7.91 39.96
C ILE A 300 41.43 -8.54 40.64
N ASN A 301 41.67 -9.29 41.71
CA ASN A 301 40.60 -9.80 42.54
C ASN A 301 39.96 -8.65 43.33
N SER A 302 38.68 -8.36 43.07
CA SER A 302 37.95 -7.25 43.69
C SER A 302 37.72 -7.40 45.21
N VAL A 303 37.90 -8.59 45.77
CA VAL A 303 37.75 -8.87 47.20
C VAL A 303 39.10 -8.86 47.92
N THR A 304 40.12 -9.52 47.37
CA THR A 304 41.44 -9.64 48.02
C THR A 304 42.43 -8.56 47.61
N GLY A 305 42.23 -7.90 46.47
CA GLY A 305 43.16 -6.95 45.87
C GLY A 305 44.36 -7.60 45.15
N GLU A 306 44.44 -8.92 45.10
CA GLU A 306 45.54 -9.65 44.47
C GLU A 306 45.47 -9.58 42.94
N THR A 307 46.62 -9.40 42.28
CA THR A 307 46.74 -9.41 40.82
C THR A 307 47.19 -10.79 40.34
N SER A 308 46.37 -11.44 39.52
CA SER A 308 46.71 -12.68 38.83
C SER A 308 47.24 -12.38 37.42
N TYR A 309 48.23 -13.16 36.96
CA TYR A 309 48.76 -13.14 35.59
C TYR A 309 48.57 -14.51 34.95
N LEU A 310 47.86 -14.55 33.83
CA LEU A 310 47.37 -15.78 33.21
C LEU A 310 47.75 -15.83 31.73
N GLU A 311 48.67 -16.73 31.40
CA GLU A 311 49.03 -17.06 30.02
C GLU A 311 48.03 -18.04 29.40
N GLY A 312 47.81 -17.91 28.09
CA GLY A 312 46.90 -18.78 27.35
C GLY A 312 47.20 -18.83 25.86
N ASP A 313 46.65 -19.84 25.19
CA ASP A 313 46.80 -20.05 23.75
C ASP A 313 45.68 -19.36 22.96
N TYR A 314 44.47 -19.34 23.52
CA TYR A 314 43.29 -18.70 22.94
C TYR A 314 42.62 -17.76 23.94
N PHE A 315 42.02 -16.69 23.45
CA PHE A 315 41.36 -15.67 24.26
C PHE A 315 39.96 -15.42 23.74
N PHE A 316 38.96 -15.51 24.62
CA PHE A 316 37.59 -15.12 24.32
C PHE A 316 37.24 -13.91 25.16
N SER A 317 36.69 -12.88 24.53
CA SER A 317 36.24 -11.70 25.25
C SER A 317 34.74 -11.47 25.07
N THR A 318 34.04 -11.45 26.20
CA THR A 318 32.65 -11.02 26.30
C THR A 318 32.50 -9.64 26.96
N MET A 319 33.61 -9.07 27.45
CA MET A 319 33.65 -7.76 28.10
C MET A 319 33.39 -6.63 27.09
N PRO A 320 32.97 -5.44 27.54
CA PRO A 320 32.76 -4.29 26.67
C PRO A 320 34.01 -3.92 25.87
N ILE A 321 33.86 -3.74 24.55
CA ILE A 321 34.95 -3.35 23.65
C ILE A 321 35.72 -2.11 24.13
N GLN A 322 35.03 -1.11 24.69
CA GLN A 322 35.68 0.07 25.25
C GLN A 322 36.71 -0.28 26.33
N GLU A 323 36.39 -1.24 27.19
CA GLU A 323 37.30 -1.71 28.25
C GLU A 323 38.38 -2.63 27.69
N LEU A 324 38.04 -3.48 26.71
CA LEU A 324 39.00 -4.36 26.04
C LEU A 324 40.12 -3.54 25.40
N ILE A 325 39.76 -2.55 24.58
CA ILE A 325 40.73 -1.67 23.90
C ILE A 325 41.50 -0.84 24.92
N GLY A 326 40.84 -0.36 25.99
CA GLY A 326 41.49 0.36 27.07
C GLY A 326 42.52 -0.48 27.85
N GLY A 327 42.35 -1.80 27.88
CA GLY A 327 43.24 -2.75 28.57
C GLY A 327 44.36 -3.35 27.72
N LEU A 328 44.36 -3.18 26.40
CA LEU A 328 45.42 -3.73 25.53
C LEU A 328 46.77 -3.02 25.75
N ASN A 329 47.83 -3.77 26.01
CA ASN A 329 49.17 -3.23 26.31
C ASN A 329 50.06 -3.04 25.04
N GLY A 330 49.51 -2.49 23.96
CA GLY A 330 50.23 -2.32 22.69
C GLY A 330 50.30 -0.88 22.19
N SER A 331 51.03 -0.66 21.09
CA SER A 331 50.90 0.58 20.31
C SER A 331 49.57 0.57 19.54
N ILE A 332 48.49 0.90 20.24
CA ILE A 332 47.14 0.98 19.65
C ILE A 332 47.04 2.28 18.84
N PRO A 333 46.64 2.24 17.56
CA PRO A 333 46.44 3.45 16.76
C PRO A 333 45.46 4.42 17.45
N GLU A 334 45.76 5.72 17.40
CA GLU A 334 44.96 6.74 18.09
C GLU A 334 43.50 6.75 17.63
N ASP A 335 43.27 6.47 16.34
CA ASP A 335 41.93 6.38 15.77
C ASP A 335 41.11 5.21 16.35
N VAL A 336 41.75 4.06 16.63
CA VAL A 336 41.11 2.91 17.29
C VAL A 336 40.73 3.28 18.74
N LYS A 337 41.61 3.96 19.47
CA LYS A 337 41.32 4.44 20.84
C LYS A 337 40.16 5.43 20.86
N HIS A 338 40.17 6.38 19.93
CA HIS A 338 39.11 7.37 19.80
C HIS A 338 37.76 6.73 19.46
N VAL A 339 37.72 5.80 18.49
CA VAL A 339 36.49 5.08 18.15
C VAL A 339 36.01 4.24 19.33
N ALA A 340 36.89 3.48 20.00
CA ALA A 340 36.50 2.62 21.11
C ALA A 340 35.98 3.41 22.32
N SER A 341 36.64 4.51 22.68
CA SER A 341 36.23 5.38 23.80
C SER A 341 34.91 6.10 23.53
N GLY A 342 34.57 6.37 22.27
CA GLY A 342 33.31 6.98 21.86
C GLY A 342 32.11 6.03 21.78
N LEU A 343 32.31 4.70 21.89
CA LEU A 343 31.22 3.73 21.87
C LEU A 343 30.33 3.91 23.09
N GLN A 344 29.02 4.00 22.88
CA GLN A 344 28.05 4.30 23.93
C GLN A 344 27.39 3.03 24.46
N TYR A 345 27.14 3.03 25.77
CA TYR A 345 26.43 1.96 26.45
C TYR A 345 25.33 2.57 27.33
N ARG A 346 24.28 1.80 27.59
CA ARG A 346 23.25 2.14 28.57
C ARG A 346 23.32 1.19 29.75
N ASP A 347 23.22 1.73 30.95
CA ASP A 347 23.13 0.99 32.19
C ASP A 347 21.65 0.85 32.58
N PHE A 348 21.36 0.00 33.57
CA PHE A 348 20.04 0.05 34.19
C PHE A 348 20.11 -0.24 35.68
N ILE A 349 19.07 0.25 36.36
CA ILE A 349 18.77 -0.08 37.75
C ILE A 349 17.46 -0.86 37.77
N THR A 350 17.47 -2.03 38.41
CA THR A 350 16.24 -2.78 38.73
C THR A 350 15.93 -2.62 40.20
N VAL A 351 14.70 -2.20 40.50
CA VAL A 351 14.17 -2.14 41.86
C VAL A 351 13.13 -3.23 42.02
N GLY A 352 13.41 -4.21 42.87
CA GLY A 352 12.42 -5.22 43.26
C GLY A 352 11.53 -4.65 44.36
N VAL A 353 10.21 -4.69 44.19
CA VAL A 353 9.21 -4.22 45.16
C VAL A 353 8.26 -5.36 45.49
N LEU A 354 8.22 -5.74 46.77
CA LEU A 354 7.33 -6.77 47.29
C LEU A 354 6.05 -6.11 47.76
N LEU A 355 4.93 -6.55 47.22
CA LEU A 355 3.61 -6.00 47.50
C LEU A 355 2.73 -7.08 48.13
N LYS A 356 1.84 -6.67 49.03
CA LYS A 356 0.70 -7.51 49.44
C LYS A 356 -0.14 -7.91 48.22
N LYS A 357 -0.50 -6.92 47.39
CA LYS A 357 -1.19 -7.11 46.11
C LYS A 357 -1.04 -5.88 45.24
N LEU A 358 -1.06 -6.07 43.91
CA LEU A 358 -1.26 -4.97 42.97
C LEU A 358 -2.64 -4.33 43.18
N SER A 359 -2.74 -3.03 42.92
CA SER A 359 -3.99 -2.30 43.08
C SER A 359 -4.09 -1.13 42.10
N PHE A 360 -5.29 -0.79 41.66
CA PHE A 360 -5.51 0.38 40.82
C PHE A 360 -6.35 1.42 41.56
N ARG A 361 -6.09 2.70 41.26
CA ARG A 361 -6.88 3.80 41.83
C ARG A 361 -8.11 4.07 40.96
N ASP A 362 -9.30 3.88 41.53
CA ASP A 362 -10.56 4.15 40.84
C ASP A 362 -10.71 5.65 40.60
N LYS A 363 -10.93 6.06 39.34
CA LYS A 363 -11.03 7.48 38.99
C LYS A 363 -12.30 8.16 39.51
N LYS A 364 -13.35 7.39 39.81
CA LYS A 364 -14.65 7.92 40.29
C LYS A 364 -14.69 8.02 41.81
N THR A 365 -14.17 7.01 42.51
CA THR A 365 -14.23 6.95 43.98
C THR A 365 -12.93 7.39 44.64
N GLY A 366 -11.81 7.39 43.92
CA GLY A 366 -10.49 7.72 44.46
C GLY A 366 -9.84 6.60 45.29
N GLU A 367 -10.56 5.49 45.51
CA GLU A 367 -10.15 4.35 46.33
C GLU A 367 -9.22 3.39 45.57
N TRP A 368 -8.35 2.72 46.32
CA TRP A 368 -7.50 1.64 45.81
C TRP A 368 -8.27 0.33 45.80
N LYS A 369 -8.35 -0.31 44.63
CA LYS A 369 -8.99 -1.62 44.44
C LYS A 369 -7.97 -2.66 43.99
N PRO A 370 -8.11 -3.94 44.38
CA PRO A 370 -7.22 -5.00 43.91
C PRO A 370 -7.14 -5.03 42.39
N LEU A 371 -5.93 -5.16 41.85
CA LEU A 371 -5.65 -5.28 40.44
C LEU A 371 -5.00 -6.64 40.19
N ASP A 372 -5.60 -7.43 39.32
CA ASP A 372 -5.03 -8.70 38.89
C ASP A 372 -4.47 -8.55 37.46
N LEU A 373 -3.18 -8.85 37.30
CA LEU A 373 -2.45 -8.70 36.05
C LEU A 373 -1.75 -10.01 35.70
N ASN A 374 -2.02 -10.52 34.51
CA ASN A 374 -1.37 -11.71 33.95
C ASN A 374 -0.12 -11.39 33.11
N ASP A 375 0.31 -10.12 33.07
CA ASP A 375 1.44 -9.68 32.26
C ASP A 375 2.75 -10.23 32.82
N THR A 376 3.64 -10.71 31.94
CA THR A 376 5.02 -11.01 32.32
C THR A 376 5.82 -9.71 32.45
N TRP A 377 5.66 -8.80 31.48
CA TRP A 377 6.22 -7.45 31.55
C TRP A 377 5.36 -6.40 30.87
N ILE A 378 5.49 -5.16 31.33
CA ILE A 378 4.69 -4.01 30.91
C ILE A 378 5.62 -2.85 30.59
N TYR A 379 5.53 -2.29 29.39
CA TYR A 379 6.28 -1.09 29.00
C TYR A 379 5.61 0.16 29.56
N ILE A 380 6.36 1.01 30.27
CA ILE A 380 5.81 2.23 30.90
C ILE A 380 6.19 3.46 30.06
N GLN A 381 5.23 3.93 29.27
CA GLN A 381 5.39 5.10 28.39
C GLN A 381 4.88 6.40 29.00
N GLU A 382 4.53 6.38 30.29
CA GLU A 382 4.15 7.58 31.03
C GLU A 382 5.32 8.56 31.11
N LYS A 383 5.09 9.80 30.68
CA LYS A 383 6.12 10.85 30.59
C LYS A 383 6.50 11.46 31.94
N ASP A 384 5.66 11.29 32.95
CA ASP A 384 5.81 11.89 34.28
C ASP A 384 6.53 10.99 35.28
N VAL A 385 7.11 9.87 34.81
CA VAL A 385 7.87 8.90 35.61
C VAL A 385 9.11 8.40 34.87
N LYS A 386 10.15 8.03 35.61
CA LYS A 386 11.42 7.51 35.09
C LYS A 386 11.37 6.03 34.79
N VAL A 387 10.56 5.23 35.49
CA VAL A 387 10.42 3.80 35.23
C VAL A 387 10.05 3.56 33.77
N GLY A 388 10.75 2.63 33.13
CA GLY A 388 10.59 2.30 31.71
C GLY A 388 9.91 0.96 31.48
N ARG A 389 10.08 -0.01 32.40
CA ARG A 389 9.46 -1.33 32.31
C ARG A 389 9.15 -1.88 33.69
N LEU A 390 8.04 -2.61 33.78
CA LEU A 390 7.67 -3.43 34.94
C LEU A 390 7.73 -4.90 34.56
N GLN A 391 8.17 -5.75 35.48
CA GLN A 391 8.11 -7.20 35.40
C GLN A 391 7.33 -7.74 36.58
N ILE A 392 6.43 -8.70 36.35
CA ILE A 392 5.65 -9.35 37.41
C ILE A 392 6.18 -10.78 37.53
N PHE A 393 7.11 -11.00 38.47
CA PHE A 393 7.88 -12.23 38.55
C PHE A 393 7.03 -13.47 38.84
N ASN A 394 5.91 -13.31 39.55
CA ASN A 394 4.90 -14.36 39.74
C ASN A 394 4.49 -15.01 38.40
N ASN A 395 4.35 -14.20 37.35
CA ASN A 395 3.87 -14.65 36.04
C ASN A 395 4.97 -15.25 35.17
N TRP A 396 6.24 -14.98 35.48
CA TRP A 396 7.39 -15.65 34.85
C TRP A 396 7.55 -17.05 35.41
N SER A 397 7.47 -17.20 36.73
CA SER A 397 7.38 -18.49 37.40
C SER A 397 6.89 -18.29 38.84
N PRO A 398 5.97 -19.14 39.35
CA PRO A 398 5.49 -19.05 40.72
C PRO A 398 6.63 -19.30 41.73
N TYR A 399 7.71 -19.98 41.32
CA TYR A 399 8.89 -20.25 42.14
C TYR A 399 9.88 -19.07 42.21
N MET A 400 9.59 -17.97 41.50
CA MET A 400 10.35 -16.71 41.64
C MET A 400 9.94 -15.94 42.90
N VAL A 401 8.86 -16.34 43.56
CA VAL A 401 8.31 -15.64 44.73
C VAL A 401 8.25 -16.60 45.90
N LYS A 402 8.64 -16.13 47.09
CA LYS A 402 8.66 -16.94 48.30
C LYS A 402 7.25 -17.24 48.82
N ASP A 403 6.38 -16.23 48.80
CA ASP A 403 4.99 -16.33 49.24
C ASP A 403 4.05 -16.11 48.04
N PRO A 404 3.32 -17.15 47.59
CA PRO A 404 2.41 -17.06 46.45
C PRO A 404 1.30 -16.01 46.57
N GLU A 405 0.93 -15.62 47.79
CA GLU A 405 -0.12 -14.61 48.04
C GLU A 405 0.39 -13.18 47.88
N THR A 406 1.71 -12.98 47.72
CA THR A 406 2.34 -11.68 47.49
C THR A 406 2.66 -11.45 46.02
N THR A 407 2.79 -10.19 45.62
CA THR A 407 3.23 -9.82 44.26
C THR A 407 4.65 -9.28 44.26
N TRP A 408 5.53 -9.88 43.46
CA TRP A 408 6.92 -9.45 43.32
C TRP A 408 7.12 -8.72 41.98
N VAL A 409 7.37 -7.41 42.07
CA VAL A 409 7.45 -6.52 40.90
C VAL A 409 8.88 -6.04 40.70
N GLY A 410 9.45 -6.28 39.52
CA GLY A 410 10.71 -5.67 39.10
C GLY A 410 10.46 -4.38 38.33
N MET A 411 10.95 -3.26 38.83
CA MET A 411 10.88 -1.95 38.16
C MET A 411 12.22 -1.61 37.53
N GLU A 412 12.24 -1.39 36.22
CA GLU A 412 13.47 -1.08 35.50
C GLU A 412 13.57 0.39 35.13
N PHE A 413 14.72 0.96 35.46
CA PHE A 413 15.10 2.34 35.18
C PHE A 413 16.33 2.33 34.28
N PHE A 414 16.18 2.87 33.08
CA PHE A 414 17.30 3.08 32.18
C PHE A 414 18.07 4.32 32.66
N CYS A 415 19.39 4.19 32.84
CA CYS A 415 20.26 5.26 33.32
C CYS A 415 21.71 5.02 32.85
N ASN A 416 22.58 5.99 33.07
CA ASN A 416 24.02 5.89 32.86
C ASN A 416 24.72 6.08 34.21
N THR A 417 25.93 5.54 34.37
CA THR A 417 26.71 5.70 35.61
C THR A 417 26.96 7.18 36.00
N GLU A 418 26.94 8.06 35.00
CA GLU A 418 27.13 9.49 35.11
C GLU A 418 25.87 10.23 35.55
N ASP A 419 24.68 9.64 35.35
CA ASP A 419 23.39 10.25 35.68
C ASP A 419 23.24 10.45 37.19
N ASP A 420 22.65 11.59 37.61
CA ASP A 420 22.38 11.87 39.02
C ASP A 420 21.56 10.77 39.69
N PHE A 421 20.67 10.12 38.93
CA PHE A 421 19.84 9.02 39.44
C PHE A 421 20.66 7.78 39.83
N TRP A 422 21.74 7.47 39.11
CA TRP A 422 22.60 6.32 39.40
C TRP A 422 23.36 6.49 40.72
N LYS A 423 23.80 7.72 40.98
CA LYS A 423 24.59 8.11 42.15
C LYS A 423 23.78 8.22 43.43
N LEU A 424 22.45 8.10 43.36
CA LEU A 424 21.59 8.15 44.54
C LEU A 424 21.84 6.95 45.48
N PRO A 425 21.73 7.13 46.80
CA PRO A 425 21.70 6.03 47.75
C PRO A 425 20.50 5.11 47.50
N ASP A 426 20.68 3.80 47.70
CA ASP A 426 19.64 2.80 47.43
C ASP A 426 18.33 3.06 48.18
N ALA A 427 18.41 3.56 49.42
CA ALA A 427 17.22 3.94 50.20
C ALA A 427 16.37 5.00 49.47
N ARG A 428 17.02 5.98 48.83
CA ARG A 428 16.32 7.03 48.08
C ARG A 428 15.73 6.50 46.79
N ILE A 429 16.43 5.61 46.10
CA ILE A 429 15.93 4.96 44.87
C ILE A 429 14.70 4.11 45.17
N LYS A 430 14.70 3.34 46.26
CA LYS A 430 13.53 2.57 46.70
C LYS A 430 12.30 3.47 46.88
N GLN A 431 12.45 4.56 47.63
CA GLN A 431 11.35 5.52 47.84
C GLN A 431 10.84 6.13 46.53
N LEU A 432 11.75 6.49 45.62
CA LEU A 432 11.36 7.02 44.31
C LEU A 432 10.61 5.98 43.48
N ALA A 433 11.05 4.74 43.45
CA ALA A 433 10.40 3.66 42.73
C ALA A 433 9.00 3.36 43.30
N ILE A 434 8.86 3.28 44.62
CA ILE A 434 7.57 3.11 45.31
C ILE A 434 6.62 4.28 44.97
N GLY A 435 7.11 5.51 45.07
CA GLY A 435 6.32 6.70 44.73
C GLY A 435 5.92 6.76 43.26
N GLU A 436 6.79 6.32 42.33
CA GLU A 436 6.43 6.22 40.92
C GLU A 436 5.38 5.13 40.66
N LEU A 437 5.46 3.99 41.35
CA LEU A 437 4.47 2.90 41.26
C LEU A 437 3.08 3.36 41.73
N GLU A 438 3.04 4.18 42.78
CA GLU A 438 1.82 4.84 43.24
C GLU A 438 1.32 5.91 42.27
N LYS A 439 2.24 6.74 41.77
CA LYS A 439 1.93 7.83 40.81
C LYS A 439 1.36 7.32 39.50
N ILE A 440 1.84 6.17 39.00
CA ILE A 440 1.23 5.52 37.82
C ILE A 440 -0.07 4.79 38.16
N GLY A 441 -0.39 4.60 39.44
CA GLY A 441 -1.67 4.05 39.88
C GLY A 441 -1.74 2.53 39.84
N LEU A 442 -0.62 1.82 40.02
CA LEU A 442 -0.55 0.35 39.97
C LEU A 442 -0.28 -0.32 41.34
N ALA A 443 0.10 0.44 42.36
CA ALA A 443 0.04 0.01 43.75
C ALA A 443 0.01 1.21 44.71
N SER A 444 -0.67 1.11 45.85
CA SER A 444 -0.51 2.06 46.96
C SER A 444 0.80 1.80 47.71
N GLU A 445 1.45 2.83 48.23
CA GLU A 445 2.60 2.69 49.15
C GLU A 445 2.24 1.82 50.37
N ALA A 446 1.00 1.88 50.85
CA ALA A 446 0.51 1.07 51.97
C ALA A 446 0.52 -0.46 51.69
N ASN A 447 0.62 -0.87 50.42
CA ASN A 447 0.72 -2.27 50.02
C ASN A 447 2.16 -2.78 49.96
N VAL A 448 3.17 -1.92 50.11
CA VAL A 448 4.58 -2.32 50.04
C VAL A 448 5.01 -3.03 51.31
N LEU A 449 5.65 -4.19 51.16
CA LEU A 449 6.18 -5.03 52.23
C LEU A 449 7.71 -4.89 52.35
N ASP A 450 8.41 -4.87 51.22
CA ASP A 450 9.88 -4.75 51.17
C ASP A 450 10.33 -4.27 49.79
N ALA A 451 11.58 -3.79 49.67
CA ALA A 451 12.17 -3.42 48.39
C ALA A 451 13.71 -3.55 48.35
N THR A 452 14.26 -3.82 47.18
CA THR A 452 15.72 -3.93 46.94
C THR A 452 16.14 -3.26 45.63
N VAL A 453 17.42 -2.87 45.51
CA VAL A 453 17.97 -2.16 44.34
C VAL A 453 19.14 -2.96 43.78
N LEU A 454 19.18 -3.11 42.47
CA LEU A 454 20.24 -3.81 41.73
C LEU A 454 20.75 -2.89 40.62
N ARG A 455 22.08 -2.73 40.52
CA ARG A 455 22.76 -1.96 39.47
C ARG A 455 23.38 -2.91 38.46
N MET A 456 23.19 -2.60 37.18
CA MET A 456 23.84 -3.34 36.10
C MET A 456 24.44 -2.38 35.08
N GLU A 457 25.76 -2.46 34.92
CA GLU A 457 26.52 -1.66 33.97
C GLU A 457 26.45 -2.26 32.55
N LYS A 458 26.54 -1.39 31.55
CA LYS A 458 26.72 -1.67 30.13
C LYS A 458 25.74 -2.70 29.57
N THR A 459 24.50 -2.58 29.99
CA THR A 459 23.43 -3.52 29.66
C THR A 459 22.97 -3.46 28.21
N TYR A 460 23.03 -2.28 27.58
CA TYR A 460 22.67 -2.10 26.18
C TYR A 460 23.80 -1.43 25.39
N PRO A 461 24.42 -2.10 24.42
CA PRO A 461 25.26 -1.40 23.44
C PRO A 461 24.38 -0.50 22.58
N ALA A 462 24.80 0.75 22.40
CA ALA A 462 24.04 1.77 21.70
C ALA A 462 24.69 2.06 20.34
N TYR A 463 23.89 2.00 19.26
CA TYR A 463 24.40 2.21 17.90
C TYR A 463 24.40 3.71 17.53
N PHE A 464 25.06 4.51 18.36
CA PHE A 464 25.33 5.94 18.16
C PHE A 464 26.62 6.33 18.91
N GLY A 465 27.07 7.57 18.79
CA GLY A 465 28.43 7.94 19.16
C GLY A 465 29.37 7.68 17.98
N THR A 466 30.41 6.88 18.17
CA THR A 466 31.39 6.49 17.13
C THR A 466 31.06 5.16 16.42
N TYR A 467 29.86 4.63 16.62
CA TYR A 467 29.45 3.31 16.09
C TYR A 467 29.45 3.22 14.55
N ASP A 468 29.24 4.33 13.85
CA ASP A 468 29.34 4.41 12.38
C ASP A 468 30.73 4.05 11.84
N ARG A 469 31.76 4.11 12.70
CA ARG A 469 33.15 3.74 12.40
C ARG A 469 33.57 2.44 13.08
N PHE A 470 32.62 1.59 13.47
CA PHE A 470 32.90 0.34 14.20
C PHE A 470 33.80 -0.63 13.42
N ASP A 471 33.80 -0.55 12.09
CA ASP A 471 34.68 -1.31 11.22
C ASP A 471 36.17 -1.07 11.50
N VAL A 472 36.54 0.13 11.98
CA VAL A 472 37.91 0.45 12.43
C VAL A 472 38.34 -0.46 13.58
N ILE A 473 37.45 -0.69 14.56
CA ILE A 473 37.70 -1.59 15.69
C ILE A 473 37.74 -3.04 15.22
N GLN A 474 36.77 -3.44 14.39
CA GLN A 474 36.68 -4.80 13.88
C GLN A 474 37.96 -5.17 13.10
N ASN A 475 38.40 -4.32 12.17
CA ASN A 475 39.61 -4.54 11.38
C ASN A 475 40.88 -4.57 12.25
N TYR A 476 40.91 -3.83 13.36
CA TYR A 476 42.04 -3.86 14.29
C TYR A 476 42.06 -5.16 15.09
N ILE A 477 40.94 -5.56 15.69
CA ILE A 477 40.86 -6.76 16.52
C ILE A 477 41.01 -8.04 15.69
N ASP A 478 40.53 -8.06 14.44
CA ASP A 478 40.60 -9.26 13.60
C ASP A 478 42.04 -9.69 13.28
N LYS A 479 43.02 -8.79 13.44
CA LYS A 479 44.47 -9.07 13.34
C LYS A 479 44.97 -10.05 14.40
N PHE A 480 44.37 -10.04 15.59
CA PHE A 480 44.76 -10.95 16.67
C PHE A 480 44.23 -12.35 16.36
N GLU A 481 45.09 -13.25 15.89
CA GLU A 481 44.68 -14.57 15.40
C GLU A 481 43.94 -15.40 16.46
N ASN A 482 44.35 -15.26 17.72
CA ASN A 482 43.85 -16.05 18.84
C ASN A 482 42.85 -15.33 19.76
N LEU A 483 42.42 -14.10 19.43
CA LEU A 483 41.43 -13.34 20.19
C LEU A 483 40.05 -13.37 19.51
N PHE A 484 39.04 -13.89 20.19
CA PHE A 484 37.68 -14.04 19.68
C PHE A 484 36.71 -13.17 20.49
N LEU A 485 36.13 -12.16 19.83
CA LEU A 485 35.04 -11.37 20.40
C LEU A 485 33.71 -12.07 20.20
N VAL A 486 33.01 -12.32 21.30
CA VAL A 486 31.73 -13.04 21.30
C VAL A 486 30.74 -12.41 22.27
N GLY A 487 29.45 -12.67 22.05
CA GLY A 487 28.38 -12.16 22.90
C GLY A 487 28.03 -10.69 22.66
N ARG A 488 27.18 -10.16 23.55
CA ARG A 488 26.54 -8.84 23.41
C ARG A 488 27.53 -7.68 23.46
N ASN A 489 28.26 -7.55 24.57
CA ASN A 489 29.17 -6.42 24.79
C ASN A 489 30.54 -6.64 24.15
N GLY A 490 31.01 -7.89 24.12
CA GLY A 490 32.22 -8.30 23.40
C GLY A 490 32.20 -7.94 21.92
N MET A 491 31.03 -8.00 21.28
CA MET A 491 30.87 -7.62 19.87
C MET A 491 30.21 -6.25 19.67
N HIS A 492 29.86 -5.53 20.74
CA HIS A 492 29.02 -4.32 20.71
C HIS A 492 27.75 -4.49 19.84
N LYS A 493 27.11 -5.67 19.94
CA LYS A 493 25.87 -5.98 19.24
C LYS A 493 24.75 -6.19 20.26
N TYR A 494 23.57 -5.63 20.00
CA TYR A 494 22.38 -5.82 20.83
C TYR A 494 21.85 -7.26 20.68
N ASN A 495 22.54 -8.21 21.29
CA ASN A 495 22.25 -9.63 21.17
C ASN A 495 21.32 -10.10 22.28
N ASN A 496 20.39 -11.00 21.93
CA ASN A 496 19.73 -11.85 22.91
C ASN A 496 20.68 -12.99 23.32
N SER A 497 20.31 -13.78 24.33
CA SER A 497 21.16 -14.85 24.85
C SER A 497 21.49 -15.91 23.79
N ASP A 498 20.54 -16.30 22.95
CA ASP A 498 20.75 -17.29 21.88
C ASP A 498 21.78 -16.87 20.83
N HIS A 499 21.74 -15.63 20.36
CA HIS A 499 22.74 -15.12 19.42
C HIS A 499 24.12 -15.02 20.08
N SER A 500 24.15 -14.65 21.37
CA SER A 500 25.40 -14.62 22.13
C SER A 500 26.01 -16.02 22.22
N MET A 501 25.19 -17.05 22.44
CA MET A 501 25.63 -18.44 22.40
C MET A 501 26.11 -18.86 21.02
N LEU A 502 25.38 -18.51 19.95
CA LEU A 502 25.79 -18.85 18.58
C LEU A 502 27.17 -18.27 18.23
N THR A 503 27.46 -17.04 18.65
CA THR A 503 28.78 -16.44 18.42
C THR A 503 29.90 -17.22 19.11
N ALA A 504 29.67 -17.72 20.33
CA ALA A 504 30.61 -18.56 21.05
C ALA A 504 30.76 -19.94 20.39
N MET A 505 29.64 -20.59 20.06
CA MET A 505 29.57 -21.88 19.38
C MET A 505 30.36 -21.88 18.06
N VAL A 506 30.18 -20.85 17.22
CA VAL A 506 30.90 -20.74 15.94
C VAL A 506 32.37 -20.40 16.13
N ALA A 507 32.72 -19.61 17.16
CA ALA A 507 34.11 -19.36 17.48
C ALA A 507 34.84 -20.64 17.91
N VAL A 508 34.21 -21.51 18.70
CA VAL A 508 34.78 -22.81 19.07
C VAL A 508 34.87 -23.74 17.87
N ASP A 509 33.86 -23.77 16.99
CA ASP A 509 33.93 -24.57 15.75
C ASP A 509 35.09 -24.12 14.86
N ASN A 510 35.34 -22.81 14.76
CA ASN A 510 36.49 -22.27 14.03
C ASN A 510 37.81 -22.77 14.63
N ILE A 511 37.96 -22.72 15.96
CA ILE A 511 39.17 -23.21 16.65
C ILE A 511 39.37 -24.70 16.39
N ALA A 512 38.32 -25.51 16.54
CA ALA A 512 38.39 -26.95 16.30
C ALA A 512 38.77 -27.28 14.84
N ALA A 513 38.34 -26.46 13.89
CA ALA A 513 38.66 -26.60 12.46
C ALA A 513 39.97 -25.92 12.03
N GLY A 514 40.70 -25.26 12.94
CA GLY A 514 41.91 -24.50 12.62
C GLY A 514 41.66 -23.23 11.77
N ILE A 515 40.44 -22.72 11.76
CA ILE A 515 40.03 -21.52 11.02
C ILE A 515 40.32 -20.27 11.86
N LYS A 516 41.24 -19.42 11.39
CA LYS A 516 41.61 -18.17 12.08
C LYS A 516 40.72 -16.96 11.74
N SER A 517 39.99 -17.03 10.62
CA SER A 517 39.10 -15.96 10.18
C SER A 517 37.88 -15.83 11.09
N LYS A 518 37.50 -14.60 11.43
CA LYS A 518 36.36 -14.28 12.32
C LYS A 518 35.12 -13.80 11.56
N LYS A 519 35.18 -13.78 10.22
CA LYS A 519 34.11 -13.23 9.35
C LYS A 519 32.76 -13.91 9.57
N ASN A 520 32.73 -15.22 9.80
CA ASN A 520 31.50 -15.97 10.07
C ASN A 520 30.91 -15.65 11.46
N ILE A 521 31.74 -15.39 12.46
CA ILE A 521 31.29 -14.94 13.79
C ILE A 521 30.64 -13.55 13.68
N TRP A 522 31.30 -12.61 12.97
CA TRP A 522 30.75 -11.28 12.70
C TRP A 522 29.48 -11.32 11.84
N ALA A 523 29.32 -12.34 10.97
CA ALA A 523 28.13 -12.51 10.14
C ALA A 523 26.90 -13.02 10.90
N ILE A 524 27.04 -13.50 12.15
CA ILE A 524 25.90 -13.86 13.00
C ILE A 524 25.14 -12.57 13.30
N ASN A 525 24.06 -12.40 12.54
CA ASN A 525 23.25 -11.19 12.53
C ASN A 525 22.04 -11.36 13.44
N THR A 526 21.96 -10.51 14.44
CA THR A 526 20.77 -10.33 15.28
C THR A 526 19.64 -9.58 14.56
N GLU A 527 19.96 -8.97 13.43
CA GLU A 527 19.04 -8.14 12.64
C GLU A 527 18.13 -8.93 11.68
N GLN A 528 18.49 -10.19 11.37
CA GLN A 528 17.66 -11.08 10.56
C GLN A 528 16.54 -11.77 11.36
N GLU A 529 16.49 -11.62 12.69
CA GLU A 529 15.40 -12.21 13.47
C GLU A 529 14.02 -11.62 13.17
N TYR A 530 13.94 -10.40 12.62
CA TYR A 530 12.70 -9.80 12.11
C TYR A 530 12.53 -9.85 10.57
N HIS A 531 13.53 -10.37 9.85
CA HIS A 531 13.59 -10.35 8.38
C HIS A 531 14.04 -11.69 7.79
N GLU A 532 13.15 -12.67 7.87
CA GLU A 532 13.25 -13.89 7.05
C GLU A 532 11.84 -14.28 6.59
N GLU A 533 11.42 -13.70 5.46
CA GLU A 533 10.48 -14.36 4.56
C GLU A 533 11.27 -15.42 3.78
N LYS A 534 10.80 -16.66 3.86
CA LYS A 534 11.28 -17.89 3.19
C LYS A 534 12.24 -17.66 2.01
N GLN A 535 13.52 -17.97 2.21
CA GLN A 535 14.31 -18.60 1.16
C GLN A 535 14.14 -20.11 1.33
N GLU A 536 13.30 -20.72 0.51
CA GLU A 536 13.29 -22.17 0.35
C GLU A 536 14.56 -22.58 -0.40
N SER A 537 15.32 -23.44 0.28
CA SER A 537 16.44 -24.21 -0.24
C SER A 537 16.09 -24.90 -1.57
N ARG A 538 16.91 -24.65 -2.60
CA ARG A 538 17.05 -25.56 -3.74
C ARG A 538 18.52 -25.94 -3.87
N GLN A 539 18.87 -27.06 -3.25
CA GLN A 539 19.93 -27.94 -3.74
C GLN A 539 19.29 -28.88 -4.77
N GLY A 540 19.96 -29.08 -5.90
CA GLY A 540 19.53 -29.98 -6.98
C GLY A 540 19.07 -29.25 -8.23
N ASP A 541 20.02 -28.72 -9.00
CA ASP A 541 20.20 -29.05 -10.42
C ASP A 541 21.25 -28.13 -11.03
N GLU A 542 22.44 -28.70 -11.23
CA GLU A 542 23.49 -28.16 -12.07
C GLU A 542 22.98 -28.06 -13.50
N ASN A 543 22.56 -26.86 -13.91
CA ASN A 543 22.74 -26.32 -15.24
C ASN A 543 22.25 -24.87 -15.25
N VAL A 544 22.94 -24.01 -16.02
CA VAL A 544 22.68 -22.57 -16.26
C VAL A 544 23.62 -21.62 -15.49
N LEU A 545 24.92 -21.76 -15.77
CA LEU A 545 25.77 -20.59 -15.99
C LEU A 545 25.54 -20.13 -17.43
N VAL A 546 24.62 -19.18 -17.65
CA VAL A 546 24.62 -18.13 -18.70
C VAL A 546 23.28 -17.39 -18.55
N LYS A 547 23.29 -16.23 -17.87
CA LYS A 547 22.49 -15.00 -18.17
C LYS A 547 22.49 -14.05 -16.96
N ALA A 548 23.56 -13.27 -16.85
CA ALA A 548 23.56 -12.00 -16.12
C ALA A 548 24.12 -10.89 -17.02
N SER A 549 23.46 -10.65 -18.14
CA SER A 549 23.52 -9.39 -18.89
C SER A 549 22.37 -9.38 -19.90
N GLY A 550 21.49 -8.39 -19.82
CA GLY A 550 20.36 -8.32 -20.75
C GLY A 550 19.19 -7.52 -20.21
N THR A 551 19.09 -6.30 -20.71
CA THR A 551 17.96 -5.38 -20.64
C THR A 551 16.57 -6.00 -20.46
N SER A 552 15.78 -5.33 -19.60
CA SER A 552 14.36 -5.51 -19.40
C SER A 552 13.55 -5.43 -20.70
N SER A 553 13.44 -6.57 -21.39
CA SER A 553 12.30 -6.89 -22.24
C SER A 553 11.85 -8.30 -21.89
N GLY A 554 11.26 -8.44 -20.71
CA GLY A 554 10.59 -9.66 -20.30
C GLY A 554 9.47 -9.97 -21.29
N ARG A 555 9.64 -11.06 -22.02
CA ARG A 555 8.67 -11.63 -22.95
C ARG A 555 7.38 -11.91 -22.17
N LEU A 556 6.29 -11.21 -22.49
CA LEU A 556 4.95 -11.42 -21.93
C LEU A 556 4.39 -12.80 -22.40
N GLU A 557 4.92 -13.92 -21.91
CA GLU A 557 4.53 -15.26 -22.40
C GLU A 557 3.15 -15.73 -21.89
N SER A 558 2.53 -15.04 -20.92
CA SER A 558 1.18 -15.37 -20.43
C SER A 558 0.08 -14.68 -21.24
N ASN A 559 -1.03 -15.38 -21.50
CA ASN A 559 -2.23 -14.78 -22.08
C ASN A 559 -2.94 -13.84 -21.07
N LEU A 560 -3.81 -12.93 -21.53
CA LEU A 560 -4.48 -11.95 -20.64
C LEU A 560 -5.28 -12.63 -19.51
N LYS A 561 -5.93 -13.76 -19.80
CA LYS A 561 -6.70 -14.52 -18.81
C LYS A 561 -5.81 -14.99 -17.68
N ASP A 562 -4.65 -15.55 -18.00
CA ASP A 562 -3.66 -15.99 -17.03
C ASP A 562 -3.07 -14.81 -16.26
N TYR A 563 -2.81 -13.69 -16.94
CA TYR A 563 -2.36 -12.47 -16.29
C TYR A 563 -3.37 -11.97 -15.24
N ILE A 564 -4.67 -11.99 -15.55
CA ILE A 564 -5.73 -11.52 -14.65
C ILE A 564 -5.95 -12.51 -13.50
N PHE A 565 -6.11 -13.80 -13.80
CA PHE A 565 -6.62 -14.78 -12.85
C PHE A 565 -5.55 -15.59 -12.12
N LYS A 566 -4.35 -15.80 -12.69
CA LYS A 566 -3.26 -16.54 -12.00
C LYS A 566 -2.43 -15.64 -11.09
N ASN A 567 -2.32 -14.35 -11.38
CA ASN A 567 -1.59 -13.41 -10.53
C ASN A 567 -2.41 -13.02 -9.28
N ALA A 568 -1.91 -13.35 -8.09
CA ALA A 568 -2.56 -13.03 -6.80
C ALA A 568 -2.88 -11.54 -6.63
N ASN A 569 -2.01 -10.64 -7.11
CA ASN A 569 -2.24 -9.19 -7.03
C ASN A 569 -3.37 -8.71 -7.95
N ASN A 570 -3.56 -9.36 -9.11
CA ASN A 570 -4.63 -8.99 -10.05
C ASN A 570 -5.98 -9.57 -9.63
N ARG A 571 -6.00 -10.75 -8.99
CA ARG A 571 -7.22 -11.33 -8.40
C ARG A 571 -7.86 -10.40 -7.36
N LEU A 572 -7.06 -9.65 -6.59
CA LEU A 572 -7.60 -8.66 -5.65
C LEU A 572 -8.38 -7.55 -6.39
N PHE A 573 -7.85 -7.04 -7.50
CA PHE A 573 -8.57 -6.07 -8.33
C PHE A 573 -9.85 -6.67 -8.91
N VAL A 574 -9.83 -7.93 -9.37
CA VAL A 574 -11.04 -8.61 -9.89
C VAL A 574 -12.13 -8.69 -8.80
N TRP A 575 -11.80 -9.21 -7.61
CA TRP A 575 -12.79 -9.34 -6.54
C TRP A 575 -13.30 -7.98 -6.05
N THR A 576 -12.39 -7.01 -5.87
CA THR A 576 -12.78 -5.63 -5.53
C THR A 576 -13.68 -5.03 -6.60
N GLY A 577 -13.40 -5.32 -7.87
CA GLY A 577 -14.24 -4.94 -9.01
C GLY A 577 -15.64 -5.53 -8.90
N ILE A 578 -15.75 -6.85 -8.77
CA ILE A 578 -17.04 -7.57 -8.67
C ILE A 578 -17.88 -7.01 -7.52
N PHE A 579 -17.34 -6.97 -6.30
CA PHE A 579 -18.08 -6.50 -5.13
C PHE A 579 -18.39 -5.01 -5.22
N GLY A 580 -17.43 -4.19 -5.67
CA GLY A 580 -17.61 -2.75 -5.87
C GLY A 580 -18.73 -2.45 -6.86
N ILE A 581 -18.75 -3.12 -8.01
CA ILE A 581 -19.77 -3.00 -9.06
C ILE A 581 -21.16 -3.35 -8.51
N LEU A 582 -21.29 -4.46 -7.78
CA LEU A 582 -22.57 -4.90 -7.24
C LEU A 582 -23.08 -3.95 -6.16
N ILE A 583 -22.24 -3.60 -5.18
CA ILE A 583 -22.63 -2.75 -4.05
C ILE A 583 -23.05 -1.36 -4.55
N GLN A 584 -22.25 -0.74 -5.41
CA GLN A 584 -22.56 0.60 -5.91
C GLN A 584 -23.86 0.61 -6.74
N PHE A 585 -24.11 -0.45 -7.51
CA PHE A 585 -25.33 -0.58 -8.29
C PHE A 585 -26.58 -0.79 -7.42
N ILE A 586 -26.49 -1.65 -6.39
CA ILE A 586 -27.59 -1.89 -5.45
C ILE A 586 -27.96 -0.60 -4.72
N ILE A 587 -26.96 0.12 -4.19
CA ILE A 587 -27.19 1.41 -3.52
C ILE A 587 -27.81 2.41 -4.51
N PHE A 588 -27.27 2.49 -5.73
CA PHE A 588 -27.78 3.41 -6.74
C PHE A 588 -29.23 3.12 -7.14
N LYS A 589 -29.60 1.85 -7.33
CA LYS A 589 -30.98 1.46 -7.66
C LYS A 589 -31.94 1.60 -6.48
N TRP A 590 -31.46 1.52 -5.25
CA TRP A 590 -32.26 1.93 -4.10
C TRP A 590 -32.59 3.42 -4.12
N LEU A 591 -31.62 4.27 -4.50
CA LEU A 591 -31.79 5.73 -4.63
C LEU A 591 -32.65 6.13 -5.86
N TYR A 592 -32.46 5.43 -6.98
CA TYR A 592 -33.16 5.65 -8.25
C TYR A 592 -33.80 4.35 -8.74
N PRO A 593 -35.00 3.99 -8.23
CA PRO A 593 -35.65 2.70 -8.52
C PRO A 593 -35.92 2.45 -10.00
N PHE A 594 -36.33 3.47 -10.75
CA PHE A 594 -36.69 3.33 -12.17
C PHE A 594 -35.54 3.69 -13.11
N ALA A 595 -35.58 3.22 -14.35
CA ALA A 595 -34.75 3.77 -15.42
C ALA A 595 -35.02 5.28 -15.61
N GLY A 596 -33.99 6.02 -16.02
CA GLY A 596 -34.10 7.43 -16.40
C GLY A 596 -34.48 7.60 -17.87
N PHE A 597 -35.18 8.67 -18.19
CA PHE A 597 -35.59 8.99 -19.55
C PHE A 597 -35.14 10.39 -19.96
N ILE A 598 -34.50 10.50 -21.12
CA ILE A 598 -34.23 11.78 -21.77
C ILE A 598 -35.46 12.12 -22.59
N ASN A 599 -36.17 13.18 -22.21
CA ASN A 599 -37.36 13.62 -22.92
C ASN A 599 -37.07 13.84 -24.42
N GLY A 600 -37.88 13.22 -25.28
CA GLY A 600 -37.62 13.14 -26.71
C GLY A 600 -36.77 11.93 -27.09
N ASP A 601 -35.48 11.93 -26.73
CA ASP A 601 -34.49 10.93 -27.15
C ASP A 601 -34.90 9.49 -26.78
N SER A 602 -35.17 9.24 -25.49
CA SER A 602 -35.45 7.89 -24.99
C SER A 602 -36.72 7.30 -25.61
N TYR A 603 -37.74 8.13 -25.80
CA TYR A 603 -39.01 7.69 -26.35
C TYR A 603 -38.92 7.45 -27.85
N ALA A 604 -38.08 8.20 -28.57
CA ALA A 604 -37.82 7.94 -29.98
C ALA A 604 -37.20 6.54 -30.19
N TYR A 605 -36.29 6.12 -29.31
CA TYR A 605 -35.73 4.78 -29.36
C TYR A 605 -36.77 3.69 -29.06
N LEU A 606 -37.65 3.92 -28.08
CA LEU A 606 -38.73 2.99 -27.71
C LEU A 606 -39.78 2.86 -28.81
N GLU A 607 -40.21 3.97 -29.42
CA GLU A 607 -41.15 3.96 -30.55
C GLU A 607 -40.60 3.16 -31.74
N ALA A 608 -39.35 3.44 -32.12
CA ALA A 608 -38.69 2.70 -33.19
C ALA A 608 -38.53 1.20 -32.88
N ALA A 609 -38.29 0.85 -31.62
CA ALA A 609 -38.22 -0.55 -31.18
C ALA A 609 -39.60 -1.23 -31.19
N TYR A 610 -40.63 -0.54 -30.70
CA TYR A 610 -42.02 -1.01 -30.61
C TYR A 610 -42.65 -1.26 -31.97
N HIS A 611 -42.47 -0.32 -32.90
CA HIS A 611 -42.97 -0.46 -34.27
C HIS A 611 -42.02 -1.21 -35.20
N ASN A 612 -40.86 -1.67 -34.69
CA ASN A 612 -39.85 -2.40 -35.43
C ASN A 612 -39.41 -1.66 -36.72
N LEU A 613 -39.18 -0.35 -36.61
CA LEU A 613 -38.86 0.50 -37.74
C LEU A 613 -37.45 0.21 -38.30
N ASP A 614 -37.27 0.40 -39.61
CA ASP A 614 -35.96 0.33 -40.26
C ASP A 614 -35.19 1.66 -40.15
N ILE A 615 -35.91 2.78 -40.04
CA ILE A 615 -35.38 4.14 -40.00
C ILE A 615 -36.14 4.98 -38.98
N TYR A 616 -35.45 5.89 -38.30
CA TYR A 616 -36.04 6.88 -37.40
C TYR A 616 -35.10 8.08 -37.19
N PHE A 617 -35.46 9.04 -36.32
CA PHE A 617 -34.67 10.25 -36.05
C PHE A 617 -33.20 9.95 -35.68
N TYR A 618 -32.99 8.88 -34.90
CA TYR A 618 -31.69 8.40 -34.46
C TYR A 618 -31.32 7.06 -35.13
N PRO A 619 -30.02 6.68 -35.13
CA PRO A 619 -29.60 5.37 -35.63
C PRO A 619 -30.35 4.22 -34.96
N ILE A 620 -30.76 3.23 -35.76
CA ILE A 620 -31.68 2.18 -35.33
C ILE A 620 -31.04 1.11 -34.43
N GLY A 621 -29.71 1.05 -34.35
CA GLY A 621 -28.98 -0.02 -33.67
C GLY A 621 -29.36 -0.19 -32.20
N TYR A 622 -29.54 0.91 -31.46
CA TYR A 622 -29.98 0.83 -30.06
C TYR A 622 -31.45 0.38 -29.95
N SER A 623 -32.34 0.84 -30.83
CA SER A 623 -33.74 0.36 -30.86
C SER A 623 -33.83 -1.12 -31.19
N ARG A 624 -32.97 -1.63 -32.08
CA ARG A 624 -32.88 -3.08 -32.37
C ARG A 624 -32.35 -3.85 -31.15
N LEU A 625 -31.41 -3.30 -30.40
CA LEU A 625 -30.95 -3.87 -29.13
C LEU A 625 -32.10 -3.91 -28.10
N LEU A 626 -32.86 -2.83 -27.92
CA LEU A 626 -34.01 -2.79 -27.02
C LEU A 626 -35.03 -3.87 -27.39
N ARG A 627 -35.33 -4.00 -28.68
CA ARG A 627 -36.25 -5.04 -29.18
C ARG A 627 -35.70 -6.45 -28.94
N LEU A 628 -34.42 -6.70 -29.21
CA LEU A 628 -33.77 -7.98 -28.92
C LEU A 628 -33.83 -8.29 -27.42
N PHE A 629 -33.54 -7.30 -26.57
CA PHE A 629 -33.60 -7.44 -25.12
C PHE A 629 -35.02 -7.77 -24.64
N SER A 630 -36.03 -7.15 -25.25
CA SER A 630 -37.46 -7.39 -24.94
C SER A 630 -37.95 -8.82 -25.20
N VAL A 631 -37.22 -9.60 -26.02
CA VAL A 631 -37.49 -11.04 -26.21
C VAL A 631 -37.24 -11.82 -24.92
N PHE A 632 -36.26 -11.39 -24.13
CA PHE A 632 -35.88 -12.06 -22.88
C PHE A 632 -36.56 -11.44 -21.66
N THR A 633 -36.66 -10.10 -21.63
CA THR A 633 -37.28 -9.39 -20.51
C THR A 633 -37.68 -7.97 -20.89
N LYS A 634 -38.81 -7.52 -20.34
CA LYS A 634 -39.29 -6.13 -20.42
C LYS A 634 -38.98 -5.33 -19.14
N SER A 635 -38.14 -5.85 -18.25
CA SER A 635 -37.76 -5.13 -17.02
C SER A 635 -36.78 -3.99 -17.32
N ASP A 636 -37.10 -2.79 -16.83
CA ASP A 636 -36.22 -1.63 -16.87
C ASP A 636 -34.96 -1.85 -16.02
N LEU A 637 -35.11 -2.44 -14.84
CA LEU A 637 -34.00 -2.83 -13.97
C LEU A 637 -33.04 -3.79 -14.69
N ALA A 638 -33.56 -4.80 -15.40
CA ALA A 638 -32.72 -5.74 -16.14
C ALA A 638 -31.96 -5.04 -17.27
N LEU A 639 -32.61 -4.14 -18.01
CA LEU A 639 -31.97 -3.35 -19.07
C LEU A 639 -30.86 -2.48 -18.49
N VAL A 640 -31.14 -1.70 -17.43
CA VAL A 640 -30.16 -0.84 -16.77
C VAL A 640 -28.99 -1.66 -16.21
N THR A 641 -29.26 -2.82 -15.63
CA THR A 641 -28.23 -3.75 -15.15
C THR A 641 -27.33 -4.21 -16.30
N PHE A 642 -27.92 -4.62 -17.43
CA PHE A 642 -27.16 -5.02 -18.61
C PHE A 642 -26.26 -3.89 -19.13
N GLN A 643 -26.80 -2.68 -19.28
CA GLN A 643 -26.03 -1.52 -19.75
C GLN A 643 -24.85 -1.22 -18.81
N TYR A 644 -25.11 -1.27 -17.50
CA TYR A 644 -24.12 -0.97 -16.50
C TYR A 644 -23.01 -2.03 -16.40
N LEU A 645 -23.38 -3.31 -16.44
CA LEU A 645 -22.41 -4.41 -16.44
C LEU A 645 -21.59 -4.45 -17.74
N LEU A 646 -22.20 -4.14 -18.90
CA LEU A 646 -21.50 -4.03 -20.16
C LEU A 646 -20.45 -2.90 -20.10
N LEU A 647 -20.80 -1.75 -19.52
CA LEU A 647 -19.89 -0.63 -19.34
C LEU A 647 -18.72 -0.98 -18.41
N GLN A 648 -19.02 -1.50 -17.22
CA GLN A 648 -17.99 -1.91 -16.26
C GLN A 648 -17.10 -3.03 -16.82
N GLY A 649 -17.67 -3.98 -17.55
CA GLY A 649 -16.92 -5.03 -18.25
C GLY A 649 -15.95 -4.45 -19.30
N GLY A 650 -16.41 -3.49 -20.11
CA GLY A 650 -15.56 -2.79 -21.08
C GLY A 650 -14.42 -2.01 -20.43
N ILE A 651 -14.69 -1.33 -19.30
CA ILE A 651 -13.69 -0.59 -18.52
C ILE A 651 -12.65 -1.55 -17.91
N MET A 652 -13.08 -2.66 -17.30
CA MET A 652 -12.16 -3.65 -16.75
C MET A 652 -11.29 -4.27 -17.85
N TYR A 653 -11.87 -4.60 -19.01
CA TYR A 653 -11.10 -5.10 -20.15
C TYR A 653 -10.04 -4.10 -20.63
N PHE A 654 -10.40 -2.82 -20.71
CA PHE A 654 -9.48 -1.74 -21.06
C PHE A 654 -8.36 -1.59 -20.02
N LEU A 655 -8.69 -1.48 -18.73
CA LEU A 655 -7.72 -1.31 -17.66
C LEU A 655 -6.72 -2.47 -17.56
N PHE A 656 -7.20 -3.71 -17.56
CA PHE A 656 -6.31 -4.87 -17.51
C PHE A 656 -5.44 -4.98 -18.77
N THR A 657 -5.93 -4.51 -19.93
CA THR A 657 -5.11 -4.40 -21.14
C THR A 657 -4.00 -3.35 -20.98
N LEU A 658 -4.29 -2.18 -20.41
CA LEU A 658 -3.26 -1.19 -20.08
C LEU A 658 -2.24 -1.74 -19.07
N PHE A 659 -2.71 -2.44 -18.03
CA PHE A 659 -1.83 -3.04 -17.02
C PHE A 659 -0.93 -4.12 -17.61
N TYR A 660 -1.45 -4.88 -18.56
CA TYR A 660 -0.74 -5.92 -19.27
C TYR A 660 0.37 -5.36 -20.17
N PHE A 661 0.06 -4.36 -21.02
CA PHE A 661 1.04 -3.83 -21.97
C PHE A 661 2.02 -2.81 -21.37
N TYR A 662 1.56 -1.95 -20.45
CA TYR A 662 2.38 -0.86 -19.91
C TYR A 662 3.00 -1.14 -18.54
N ASN A 663 2.54 -2.19 -17.86
CA ASN A 663 2.99 -2.59 -16.52
C ASN A 663 3.28 -1.43 -15.54
N PRO A 664 2.29 -0.56 -15.27
CA PRO A 664 2.46 0.58 -14.37
C PRO A 664 2.72 0.13 -12.93
N ARG A 665 3.31 1.00 -12.09
CA ARG A 665 3.56 0.71 -10.67
C ARG A 665 2.24 0.42 -9.95
N ARG A 666 2.30 -0.34 -8.86
CA ARG A 666 1.10 -0.77 -8.10
C ARG A 666 0.21 0.39 -7.65
N VAL A 667 0.81 1.53 -7.28
CA VAL A 667 0.07 2.75 -6.91
C VAL A 667 -0.71 3.30 -8.09
N VAL A 668 -0.09 3.35 -9.28
CA VAL A 668 -0.71 3.85 -10.50
C VAL A 668 -1.81 2.90 -11.00
N LYS A 669 -1.58 1.58 -10.91
CA LYS A 669 -2.63 0.56 -11.11
C LYS A 669 -3.82 0.80 -10.19
N ALA A 670 -3.58 1.04 -8.91
CA ALA A 670 -4.64 1.30 -7.94
C ALA A 670 -5.40 2.59 -8.24
N ILE A 671 -4.70 3.71 -8.51
CA ILE A 671 -5.34 4.99 -8.86
C ILE A 671 -6.23 4.82 -10.10
N LEU A 672 -5.70 4.26 -11.19
CA LEU A 672 -6.46 3.99 -12.41
C LEU A 672 -7.67 3.08 -12.15
N PHE A 673 -7.45 2.00 -11.40
CA PHE A 673 -8.50 1.04 -11.09
C PHE A 673 -9.65 1.66 -10.29
N TYR A 674 -9.36 2.32 -9.18
CA TYR A 674 -10.38 2.89 -8.31
C TYR A 674 -11.08 4.11 -8.93
N PHE A 675 -10.32 4.97 -9.62
CA PHE A 675 -10.87 6.12 -10.33
C PHE A 675 -11.88 5.71 -11.39
N MET A 676 -11.59 4.64 -12.15
CA MET A 676 -12.51 4.14 -13.15
C MET A 676 -13.65 3.33 -12.52
N LEU A 677 -13.36 2.42 -11.59
CA LEU A 677 -14.39 1.52 -11.02
C LEU A 677 -15.53 2.28 -10.33
N PHE A 678 -15.18 3.29 -9.53
CA PHE A 678 -16.11 4.06 -8.69
C PHE A 678 -16.50 5.41 -9.32
N ASN A 679 -16.39 5.52 -10.64
CA ASN A 679 -16.73 6.74 -11.37
C ASN A 679 -18.26 6.92 -11.41
N PRO A 680 -18.85 7.92 -10.72
CA PRO A 680 -20.30 8.00 -10.54
C PRO A 680 -21.05 8.20 -11.86
N VAL A 681 -20.45 8.81 -12.88
CA VAL A 681 -21.11 9.03 -14.18
C VAL A 681 -21.57 7.72 -14.83
N PHE A 682 -20.92 6.59 -14.55
CA PHE A 682 -21.26 5.30 -15.14
C PHE A 682 -22.63 4.80 -14.66
N LEU A 683 -22.97 5.04 -13.40
CA LEU A 683 -24.26 4.67 -12.84
C LEU A 683 -25.38 5.52 -13.46
N TYR A 684 -25.18 6.84 -13.51
CA TYR A 684 -26.16 7.75 -14.10
C TYR A 684 -26.35 7.49 -15.59
N LEU A 685 -25.27 7.37 -16.36
CA LEU A 685 -25.33 7.13 -17.80
C LEU A 685 -26.03 5.80 -18.13
N SER A 686 -25.72 4.73 -17.38
CA SER A 686 -26.29 3.40 -17.60
C SER A 686 -27.74 3.27 -17.13
N ASN A 687 -28.20 4.18 -16.26
CA ASN A 687 -29.60 4.20 -15.81
C ASN A 687 -30.55 4.78 -16.86
N TYR A 688 -30.05 5.54 -17.84
CA TYR A 688 -30.90 6.10 -18.89
C TYR A 688 -31.21 5.07 -19.99
N VAL A 689 -32.45 5.10 -20.49
CA VAL A 689 -32.84 4.42 -21.73
C VAL A 689 -32.32 5.23 -22.91
N SER A 690 -31.02 5.08 -23.20
CA SER A 690 -30.30 5.81 -24.23
C SER A 690 -29.18 4.95 -24.82
N SER A 691 -28.80 5.24 -26.06
CA SER A 691 -27.65 4.61 -26.72
C SER A 691 -26.30 4.95 -26.06
N ASP A 692 -26.22 5.98 -25.22
CA ASP A 692 -24.96 6.52 -24.68
C ASP A 692 -24.10 5.47 -23.94
N ALA A 693 -24.69 4.73 -23.00
CA ALA A 693 -23.94 3.77 -22.18
C ALA A 693 -23.44 2.57 -23.01
N VAL A 694 -24.31 2.01 -23.86
CA VAL A 694 -23.94 0.90 -24.74
C VAL A 694 -22.88 1.33 -25.74
N PHE A 695 -23.03 2.51 -26.35
CA PHE A 695 -22.04 3.04 -27.28
C PHE A 695 -20.69 3.25 -26.60
N LEU A 696 -20.64 3.90 -25.44
CA LEU A 696 -19.41 4.08 -24.66
C LEU A 696 -18.72 2.74 -24.36
N SER A 697 -19.50 1.74 -23.93
CA SER A 697 -19.00 0.41 -23.59
C SER A 697 -18.36 -0.29 -24.79
N LEU A 698 -19.07 -0.31 -25.92
CA LEU A 698 -18.61 -0.95 -27.15
C LEU A 698 -17.42 -0.19 -27.76
N SER A 699 -17.36 1.13 -27.63
CA SER A 699 -16.23 1.95 -28.08
C SER A 699 -14.96 1.66 -27.28
N LEU A 700 -15.08 1.48 -25.96
CA LEU A 700 -13.95 1.04 -25.12
C LEU A 700 -13.48 -0.36 -25.50
N ILE A 701 -14.40 -1.31 -25.72
CA ILE A 701 -14.04 -2.67 -26.16
C ILE A 701 -13.36 -2.63 -27.53
N TRP A 702 -13.89 -1.85 -28.46
CA TRP A 702 -13.34 -1.68 -29.81
C TRP A 702 -11.94 -1.09 -29.78
N LEU A 703 -11.71 0.00 -29.05
CA LEU A 703 -10.39 0.60 -28.90
C LEU A 703 -9.42 -0.36 -28.21
N THR A 704 -9.89 -1.10 -27.19
CA THR A 704 -9.08 -2.10 -26.50
C THR A 704 -8.64 -3.20 -27.46
N GLN A 705 -9.52 -3.69 -28.34
CA GLN A 705 -9.16 -4.63 -29.39
C GLN A 705 -8.14 -4.05 -30.38
N LEU A 706 -8.22 -2.75 -30.72
CA LEU A 706 -7.20 -2.10 -31.55
C LEU A 706 -5.81 -2.12 -30.90
N PHE A 707 -5.71 -1.87 -29.58
CA PHE A 707 -4.44 -2.06 -28.86
C PHE A 707 -3.90 -3.48 -29.03
N TRP A 708 -4.75 -4.49 -28.84
CA TRP A 708 -4.35 -5.87 -29.06
C TRP A 708 -3.96 -6.16 -30.51
N ILE A 709 -4.63 -5.58 -31.51
CA ILE A 709 -4.26 -5.75 -32.93
C ILE A 709 -2.89 -5.11 -33.23
N VAL A 710 -2.55 -3.99 -32.59
CA VAL A 710 -1.24 -3.35 -32.74
C VAL A 710 -0.14 -4.20 -32.10
N TYR A 711 -0.36 -4.77 -30.91
CA TYR A 711 0.69 -5.51 -30.18
C TYR A 711 0.74 -7.02 -30.49
N ARG A 712 -0.42 -7.68 -30.64
CA ARG A 712 -0.61 -9.14 -30.82
C ARG A 712 -1.81 -9.45 -31.73
N PRO A 713 -1.72 -9.17 -33.04
CA PRO A 713 -2.84 -9.39 -33.95
C PRO A 713 -3.19 -10.87 -34.09
N THR A 714 -4.48 -11.16 -34.16
CA THR A 714 -5.01 -12.46 -34.60
C THR A 714 -6.15 -12.23 -35.59
N ASN A 715 -6.32 -13.12 -36.57
CA ASN A 715 -7.34 -12.96 -37.61
C ASN A 715 -8.76 -12.89 -37.01
N ARG A 716 -9.01 -13.66 -35.95
CA ARG A 716 -10.28 -13.63 -35.22
C ARG A 716 -10.55 -12.25 -34.60
N MET A 717 -9.55 -11.64 -33.97
CA MET A 717 -9.70 -10.32 -33.35
C MET A 717 -9.91 -9.22 -34.40
N ILE A 718 -9.22 -9.31 -35.53
CA ILE A 718 -9.39 -8.37 -36.65
C ILE A 718 -10.83 -8.44 -37.17
N LEU A 719 -11.37 -9.65 -37.41
CA LEU A 719 -12.75 -9.82 -37.85
C LEU A 719 -13.76 -9.32 -36.80
N GLN A 720 -13.55 -9.66 -35.53
CA GLN A 720 -14.40 -9.17 -34.42
C GLN A 720 -14.40 -7.64 -34.34
N ASN A 721 -13.24 -7.00 -34.56
CA ASN A 721 -13.12 -5.56 -34.53
C ASN A 721 -13.91 -4.88 -35.66
N VAL A 722 -13.90 -5.44 -36.86
CA VAL A 722 -14.68 -4.96 -38.01
C VAL A 722 -16.18 -5.06 -37.74
N VAL A 723 -16.65 -6.21 -37.22
CA VAL A 723 -18.06 -6.41 -36.86
C VAL A 723 -18.48 -5.44 -35.76
N LEU A 724 -17.63 -5.25 -34.74
CA LEU A 724 -17.90 -4.33 -33.65
C LEU A 724 -17.97 -2.87 -34.13
N LEU A 725 -17.09 -2.46 -35.05
CA LEU A 725 -17.14 -1.14 -35.69
C LEU A 725 -18.47 -0.94 -36.44
N PHE A 726 -18.92 -1.94 -37.19
CA PHE A 726 -20.21 -1.89 -37.86
C PHE A 726 -21.38 -1.74 -36.88
N ILE A 727 -21.39 -2.51 -35.79
CA ILE A 727 -22.41 -2.39 -34.73
C ILE A 727 -22.39 -0.97 -34.14
N LEU A 728 -21.21 -0.46 -33.78
CA LEU A 728 -21.05 0.91 -33.24
C LEU A 728 -21.62 1.97 -34.19
N PHE A 729 -21.35 1.84 -35.49
CA PHE A 729 -21.88 2.72 -36.52
C PHE A 729 -23.41 2.73 -36.57
N THR A 730 -24.03 1.56 -36.42
CA THR A 730 -25.50 1.46 -36.41
C THR A 730 -26.13 2.04 -35.14
N ILE A 731 -25.37 2.20 -34.05
CA ILE A 731 -25.84 2.72 -32.75
C ILE A 731 -25.67 4.24 -32.67
N ARG A 732 -24.51 4.78 -33.10
CA ARG A 732 -24.29 6.24 -33.20
C ARG A 732 -23.43 6.63 -34.39
N TYR A 733 -23.81 7.73 -35.02
CA TYR A 733 -23.01 8.35 -36.08
C TYR A 733 -21.68 8.94 -35.60
N ASN A 734 -21.47 9.10 -34.29
CA ASN A 734 -20.14 9.45 -33.74
C ASN A 734 -19.06 8.42 -34.12
N ALA A 735 -19.42 7.19 -34.50
CA ALA A 735 -18.46 6.22 -35.01
C ALA A 735 -17.99 6.49 -36.47
N LEU A 736 -18.49 7.53 -37.14
CA LEU A 736 -18.07 7.90 -38.51
C LEU A 736 -16.56 8.10 -38.66
N TYR A 737 -15.88 8.60 -37.61
CA TYR A 737 -14.43 8.82 -37.65
C TYR A 737 -13.62 7.59 -37.20
N TYR A 738 -14.25 6.55 -36.65
CA TYR A 738 -13.56 5.36 -36.15
C TYR A 738 -12.77 4.58 -37.23
N PRO A 739 -13.22 4.50 -38.50
CA PRO A 739 -12.42 3.90 -39.57
C PRO A 739 -11.03 4.54 -39.73
N ILE A 740 -10.88 5.85 -39.47
CA ILE A 740 -9.57 6.54 -39.53
C ILE A 740 -8.62 5.96 -38.48
N ILE A 741 -9.10 5.79 -37.24
CA ILE A 741 -8.29 5.23 -36.15
C ILE A 741 -8.00 3.74 -36.37
N MET A 742 -8.95 2.99 -36.93
CA MET A 742 -8.73 1.60 -37.34
C MET A 742 -7.66 1.48 -38.42
N ALA A 743 -7.66 2.36 -39.42
CA ALA A 743 -6.62 2.40 -40.46
C ALA A 743 -5.23 2.62 -39.85
N ILE A 744 -5.10 3.58 -38.93
CA ILE A 744 -3.85 3.85 -38.22
C ILE A 744 -3.41 2.60 -37.43
N ALA A 745 -4.32 1.94 -36.71
CA ALA A 745 -4.01 0.71 -36.00
C ALA A 745 -3.51 -0.42 -36.93
N PHE A 746 -4.10 -0.55 -38.12
CA PHE A 746 -3.67 -1.54 -39.11
C PHE A 746 -2.30 -1.20 -39.72
N LEU A 747 -1.99 0.08 -39.92
CA LEU A 747 -0.66 0.51 -40.35
C LEU A 747 0.40 0.15 -39.31
N LEU A 748 0.10 0.30 -38.02
CA LEU A 748 1.01 -0.04 -36.91
C LEU A 748 1.10 -1.55 -36.63
N SER A 749 0.09 -2.32 -37.07
CA SER A 749 -0.01 -3.76 -36.80
C SER A 749 0.92 -4.59 -37.69
N ARG A 750 1.53 -5.62 -37.08
CA ARG A 750 2.35 -6.64 -37.75
C ARG A 750 1.53 -7.72 -38.49
N ALA A 751 0.20 -7.60 -38.53
CA ALA A 751 -0.65 -8.55 -39.26
C ALA A 751 -0.36 -8.54 -40.77
N HIS A 752 -0.63 -9.66 -41.43
CA HIS A 752 -0.45 -9.81 -42.87
C HIS A 752 -1.23 -8.75 -43.65
N VAL A 753 -0.58 -8.09 -44.63
CA VAL A 753 -1.13 -6.93 -45.36
C VAL A 753 -2.47 -7.28 -46.02
N GLY A 754 -2.59 -8.44 -46.66
CA GLY A 754 -3.83 -8.88 -47.29
C GLY A 754 -5.01 -8.99 -46.30
N THR A 755 -4.76 -9.47 -45.08
CA THR A 755 -5.80 -9.56 -44.03
C THR A 755 -6.23 -8.17 -43.58
N LYS A 756 -5.28 -7.23 -43.45
CA LYS A 756 -5.57 -5.84 -43.06
C LYS A 756 -6.42 -5.13 -44.11
N VAL A 757 -6.04 -5.25 -45.38
CA VAL A 757 -6.76 -4.66 -46.52
C VAL A 757 -8.16 -5.26 -46.63
N ALA A 758 -8.28 -6.59 -46.59
CA ALA A 758 -9.57 -7.27 -46.67
C ALA A 758 -10.50 -6.89 -45.50
N ALA A 759 -9.97 -6.83 -44.28
CA ALA A 759 -10.75 -6.42 -43.10
C ALA A 759 -11.22 -4.96 -43.19
N PHE A 760 -10.34 -4.05 -43.62
CA PHE A 760 -10.70 -2.65 -43.80
C PHE A 760 -11.76 -2.47 -44.90
N ALA A 761 -11.59 -3.14 -46.05
CA ALA A 761 -12.56 -3.15 -47.14
C ALA A 761 -13.90 -3.71 -46.70
N LEU A 762 -13.92 -4.83 -45.95
CA LEU A 762 -15.15 -5.40 -45.39
C LEU A 762 -15.87 -4.40 -44.47
N GLY A 763 -15.13 -3.69 -43.62
CA GLY A 763 -15.70 -2.65 -42.76
C GLY A 763 -16.38 -1.52 -43.56
N LEU A 764 -15.72 -1.04 -44.62
CA LEU A 764 -16.29 -0.04 -45.53
C LEU A 764 -17.50 -0.56 -46.30
N ILE A 765 -17.50 -1.82 -46.75
CA ILE A 765 -18.63 -2.45 -47.44
C ILE A 765 -19.83 -2.56 -46.50
N LEU A 766 -19.64 -3.00 -45.25
CA LEU A 766 -20.72 -3.10 -44.27
C LEU A 766 -21.33 -1.74 -43.94
N ILE A 767 -20.48 -0.74 -43.65
CA ILE A 767 -20.92 0.64 -43.37
C ILE A 767 -21.62 1.22 -44.61
N GLY A 768 -21.01 1.12 -45.79
CA GLY A 768 -21.57 1.60 -47.05
C GLY A 768 -22.90 0.94 -47.40
N GLY A 769 -23.01 -0.37 -47.22
CA GLY A 769 -24.25 -1.13 -47.41
C GLY A 769 -25.37 -0.66 -46.49
N PHE A 770 -25.06 -0.37 -45.21
CA PHE A 770 -26.04 0.17 -44.27
C PHE A 770 -26.43 1.63 -44.59
N VAL A 771 -25.46 2.48 -44.95
CA VAL A 771 -25.72 3.85 -45.44
C VAL A 771 -26.64 3.81 -46.65
N GLN A 772 -26.37 2.92 -47.59
CA GLN A 772 -27.15 2.73 -48.81
C GLN A 772 -28.57 2.24 -48.50
N HIS A 773 -28.71 1.22 -47.64
CA HIS A 773 -30.00 0.72 -47.20
C HIS A 773 -30.85 1.81 -46.53
N THR A 774 -30.26 2.52 -45.58
CA THR A 774 -30.91 3.62 -44.84
C THR A 774 -31.34 4.73 -45.79
N SER A 775 -30.47 5.11 -46.73
CA SER A 775 -30.75 6.16 -47.71
C SER A 775 -31.88 5.78 -48.67
N ASN A 776 -31.95 4.52 -49.08
CA ASN A 776 -33.03 4.01 -49.91
C ASN A 776 -34.37 4.02 -49.14
N LYS A 777 -34.38 3.66 -47.86
CA LYS A 777 -35.59 3.72 -47.02
C LYS A 777 -36.10 5.14 -46.86
N TYR A 778 -35.22 6.13 -46.67
CA TYR A 778 -35.63 7.54 -46.65
C TYR A 778 -36.12 8.04 -48.02
N ASN A 779 -35.52 7.57 -49.11
CA ASN A 779 -35.98 7.89 -50.46
C ASN A 779 -37.40 7.36 -50.71
N ILE A 780 -37.70 6.14 -50.26
CA ILE A 780 -39.06 5.57 -50.32
C ILE A 780 -40.03 6.40 -49.46
N LEU A 781 -39.60 6.85 -48.27
CA LEU A 781 -40.45 7.61 -47.36
C LEU A 781 -40.77 9.04 -47.84
N THR A 782 -39.80 9.73 -48.46
CA THR A 782 -39.85 11.19 -48.70
C THR A 782 -39.68 11.59 -50.18
N GLY A 783 -39.31 10.66 -51.05
CA GLY A 783 -38.90 10.96 -52.43
C GLY A 783 -37.50 11.61 -52.54
N LYS A 784 -36.80 11.81 -51.41
CA LYS A 784 -35.45 12.39 -51.38
C LYS A 784 -34.48 11.43 -50.72
N ARG A 785 -33.36 11.17 -51.40
CA ARG A 785 -32.29 10.31 -50.89
C ARG A 785 -31.44 11.05 -49.87
N GLN A 786 -31.34 10.50 -48.67
CA GLN A 786 -30.57 11.07 -47.55
C GLN A 786 -30.21 9.98 -46.54
N PHE A 787 -29.02 10.05 -45.96
CA PHE A 787 -28.58 9.07 -44.96
C PHE A 787 -29.20 9.29 -43.58
N SER A 788 -29.29 10.55 -43.15
CA SER A 788 -29.94 10.91 -41.90
C SER A 788 -30.59 12.29 -42.00
N PRO A 789 -31.87 12.41 -41.61
CA PRO A 789 -32.55 13.69 -41.59
C PRO A 789 -32.01 14.59 -40.47
N PHE A 790 -31.54 14.01 -39.36
CA PHE A 790 -31.00 14.75 -38.22
C PHE A 790 -29.80 15.62 -38.62
N THR A 791 -28.91 15.14 -39.49
CA THR A 791 -27.73 15.88 -39.94
C THR A 791 -28.07 17.21 -40.62
N GLY A 792 -29.13 17.26 -41.44
CA GLY A 792 -29.52 18.49 -42.11
C GLY A 792 -30.08 19.53 -41.15
N TRP A 793 -30.91 19.09 -40.20
CA TRP A 793 -31.41 19.94 -39.13
C TRP A 793 -30.29 20.45 -38.21
N GLN A 794 -29.35 19.58 -37.85
CA GLN A 794 -28.22 19.94 -37.02
C GLN A 794 -27.32 20.98 -37.71
N LEU A 795 -27.05 20.82 -39.01
CA LEU A 795 -26.22 21.75 -39.77
C LEU A 795 -26.87 23.14 -39.88
N ALA A 796 -28.17 23.21 -40.16
CA ALA A 796 -28.92 24.47 -40.14
C ALA A 796 -28.91 25.11 -38.74
N ASN A 797 -29.22 24.34 -37.70
CA ASN A 797 -29.19 24.82 -36.31
C ASN A 797 -27.83 25.44 -35.95
N ASN A 798 -26.73 24.76 -36.31
CA ASN A 798 -25.38 25.25 -36.01
C ASN A 798 -25.11 26.57 -36.74
N ALA A 799 -25.49 26.66 -38.02
CA ALA A 799 -25.33 27.86 -38.82
C ALA A 799 -26.13 29.06 -38.27
N LEU A 800 -27.32 28.83 -37.71
CA LEU A 800 -28.17 29.88 -37.16
C LEU A 800 -27.56 30.61 -35.95
N TYR A 801 -26.68 29.95 -35.16
CA TYR A 801 -25.95 30.64 -34.09
C TYR A 801 -24.97 31.68 -34.63
N ALA A 802 -24.42 31.47 -35.81
CA ALA A 802 -23.59 32.45 -36.49
C ALA A 802 -24.45 33.54 -37.12
N TYR A 803 -25.51 33.12 -37.83
CA TYR A 803 -26.34 34.02 -38.64
C TYR A 803 -27.03 35.12 -37.82
N ARG A 804 -27.37 34.81 -36.57
CA ARG A 804 -27.94 35.77 -35.62
C ARG A 804 -27.12 37.06 -35.46
N TYR A 805 -25.80 36.95 -35.43
CA TYR A 805 -24.92 38.08 -35.10
C TYR A 805 -24.54 38.92 -36.31
N ILE A 806 -25.11 38.62 -37.47
CA ILE A 806 -24.90 39.38 -38.70
C ILE A 806 -25.89 40.53 -38.72
N ASP A 807 -25.37 41.76 -38.89
CA ASP A 807 -26.23 42.92 -39.03
C ASP A 807 -27.11 42.80 -40.28
N SER A 808 -28.35 43.24 -40.18
CA SER A 808 -29.32 43.27 -41.29
C SER A 808 -28.76 44.01 -42.52
N ALA A 809 -27.83 44.96 -42.33
CA ALA A 809 -27.13 45.68 -43.40
C ALA A 809 -26.08 44.83 -44.14
N ASP A 810 -25.45 43.87 -43.46
CA ASP A 810 -24.33 43.07 -44.00
C ASP A 810 -24.78 41.74 -44.62
N VAL A 811 -26.10 41.47 -44.61
CA VAL A 811 -26.61 40.20 -45.06
C VAL A 811 -26.67 40.10 -46.58
N LYS A 812 -25.98 39.09 -47.09
CA LYS A 812 -25.86 38.80 -48.52
C LYS A 812 -27.11 38.08 -49.06
N PRO A 813 -27.47 38.27 -50.34
CA PRO A 813 -28.67 37.66 -50.93
C PRO A 813 -28.53 36.14 -51.04
N VAL A 814 -29.61 35.43 -50.67
CA VAL A 814 -29.69 33.96 -50.75
C VAL A 814 -30.28 33.46 -52.09
N PRO A 815 -29.90 32.27 -52.55
CA PRO A 815 -30.58 31.56 -53.65
C PRO A 815 -32.10 31.53 -53.52
N ALA A 816 -32.81 31.46 -54.65
CA ALA A 816 -34.27 31.54 -54.70
C ALA A 816 -34.98 30.51 -53.80
N GLU A 817 -34.43 29.30 -53.75
CA GLU A 817 -34.90 28.17 -52.93
C GLU A 817 -34.85 28.42 -51.41
N PHE A 818 -34.00 29.34 -50.93
CA PHE A 818 -33.89 29.66 -49.50
C PHE A 818 -34.60 30.94 -49.10
N LYS A 819 -35.08 31.76 -50.04
CA LYS A 819 -35.60 33.12 -49.76
C LYS A 819 -36.69 33.16 -48.68
N GLU A 820 -37.60 32.19 -48.69
CA GLU A 820 -38.70 32.13 -47.72
C GLU A 820 -38.20 31.75 -46.33
N LEU A 821 -37.39 30.70 -46.24
CA LEU A 821 -36.78 30.25 -44.98
C LEU A 821 -35.90 31.35 -44.39
N ASP A 822 -35.06 31.98 -45.22
CA ASP A 822 -34.18 33.07 -44.82
C ASP A 822 -34.94 34.28 -44.28
N ARG A 823 -36.05 34.66 -44.93
CA ARG A 823 -36.94 35.72 -44.43
C ARG A 823 -37.51 35.39 -43.06
N MET A 824 -37.94 34.15 -42.84
CA MET A 824 -38.47 33.70 -41.55
C MET A 824 -37.40 33.72 -40.46
N VAL A 825 -36.18 33.26 -40.78
CA VAL A 825 -35.03 33.29 -39.87
C VAL A 825 -34.69 34.72 -39.47
N ARG A 826 -34.62 35.65 -40.43
CA ARG A 826 -34.34 37.08 -40.14
C ARG A 826 -35.41 37.69 -39.26
N THR A 827 -36.68 37.49 -39.62
CA THR A 827 -37.82 37.99 -38.83
C THR A 827 -37.78 37.47 -37.40
N TYR A 828 -37.43 36.19 -37.22
CA TYR A 828 -37.25 35.60 -35.90
C TYR A 828 -36.16 36.33 -35.12
N PHE A 829 -34.98 36.53 -35.69
CA PHE A 829 -33.88 37.19 -34.96
C PHE A 829 -34.17 38.67 -34.69
N ASP A 830 -34.73 39.41 -35.66
CA ASP A 830 -35.07 40.82 -35.48
C ASP A 830 -36.12 41.02 -34.38
N THR A 831 -37.05 40.08 -34.21
CA THR A 831 -38.06 40.12 -33.14
C THR A 831 -37.59 39.58 -31.80
N THR A 832 -36.52 38.78 -31.77
CA THR A 832 -36.02 38.13 -30.54
C THR A 832 -34.68 38.67 -30.03
N ARG A 833 -34.15 39.77 -30.62
CA ARG A 833 -32.89 40.43 -30.21
C ARG A 833 -32.80 40.76 -28.71
N ASP A 834 -33.90 41.14 -28.06
CA ASP A 834 -33.93 41.44 -26.63
C ASP A 834 -33.83 40.15 -25.78
N THR A 835 -32.61 39.84 -25.34
CA THR A 835 -32.30 38.66 -24.55
C THR A 835 -32.93 38.64 -23.16
N LYS A 836 -33.39 39.80 -22.63
CA LYS A 836 -34.13 39.82 -21.35
C LYS A 836 -35.54 39.25 -21.53
N LYS A 837 -36.18 39.52 -22.67
CA LYS A 837 -37.50 38.98 -23.03
C LYS A 837 -37.42 37.57 -23.61
N HIS A 838 -36.31 37.25 -24.29
CA HIS A 838 -36.09 35.98 -24.95
C HIS A 838 -34.81 35.30 -24.43
N PRO A 839 -34.80 34.76 -23.20
CA PRO A 839 -33.58 34.23 -22.57
C PRO A 839 -32.97 33.03 -23.31
N GLN A 840 -33.76 32.28 -24.09
CA GLN A 840 -33.26 31.20 -24.96
C GLN A 840 -32.22 31.68 -25.97
N GLU A 841 -32.29 32.95 -26.34
CA GLU A 841 -31.37 33.61 -27.23
C GLU A 841 -29.99 33.88 -26.56
N MET A 842 -29.83 33.69 -25.25
CA MET A 842 -28.50 33.74 -24.61
C MET A 842 -27.71 32.44 -24.78
N LEU A 843 -28.36 31.35 -25.20
CA LEU A 843 -27.68 30.07 -25.40
C LEU A 843 -26.74 30.16 -26.60
N GLN A 844 -25.53 29.65 -26.46
CA GLN A 844 -24.55 29.53 -27.54
C GLN A 844 -24.32 28.05 -27.85
N ALA A 845 -24.07 27.71 -29.12
CA ALA A 845 -23.75 26.36 -29.58
C ALA A 845 -24.64 25.28 -28.91
N SER A 846 -25.96 25.42 -29.04
CA SER A 846 -26.97 24.51 -28.47
C SER A 846 -27.87 23.93 -29.57
N THR A 847 -28.83 23.08 -29.24
CA THR A 847 -29.77 22.47 -30.20
C THR A 847 -31.13 23.16 -30.26
N VAL A 848 -31.29 24.33 -29.61
CA VAL A 848 -32.59 24.99 -29.42
C VAL A 848 -33.30 25.31 -30.74
N TYR A 849 -32.61 25.79 -31.77
CA TYR A 849 -33.27 26.12 -33.05
C TYR A 849 -33.83 24.91 -33.78
N MET A 850 -33.35 23.71 -33.46
CA MET A 850 -33.89 22.46 -33.99
C MET A 850 -35.15 22.01 -33.25
N TRP A 851 -35.33 22.36 -31.97
CA TRP A 851 -36.37 21.76 -31.12
C TRP A 851 -37.45 22.73 -30.64
N ALA A 852 -37.14 24.01 -30.45
CA ALA A 852 -38.08 24.97 -29.90
C ALA A 852 -39.27 25.18 -30.85
N PRO A 853 -40.53 25.07 -30.41
CA PRO A 853 -41.70 25.17 -31.29
C PRO A 853 -41.83 26.48 -32.06
N ILE A 854 -41.26 27.56 -31.50
CA ILE A 854 -41.23 28.92 -32.07
C ILE A 854 -40.02 29.16 -32.99
N SER A 855 -39.10 28.20 -33.10
CA SER A 855 -37.90 28.39 -33.93
C SER A 855 -38.27 28.49 -35.41
N PRO A 856 -37.48 29.23 -36.22
CA PRO A 856 -37.79 29.39 -37.63
C PRO A 856 -37.77 28.07 -38.41
N LEU A 857 -36.92 27.11 -37.99
CA LEU A 857 -36.86 25.78 -38.61
C LEU A 857 -38.12 24.93 -38.30
N GLN A 858 -38.66 25.01 -37.08
CA GLN A 858 -39.89 24.29 -36.74
C GLN A 858 -41.11 24.93 -37.43
N GLU A 859 -41.17 26.25 -37.46
CA GLU A 859 -42.26 26.99 -38.09
C GLU A 859 -42.27 26.81 -39.62
N TYR A 860 -41.11 26.84 -40.28
CA TYR A 860 -41.01 26.59 -41.72
C TYR A 860 -41.51 25.20 -42.09
N MET A 861 -41.11 24.18 -41.32
CA MET A 861 -41.59 22.81 -41.53
C MET A 861 -43.12 22.73 -41.39
N LYS A 862 -43.71 23.31 -40.35
CA LYS A 862 -45.17 23.32 -40.13
C LYS A 862 -45.94 24.02 -41.25
N ARG A 863 -45.38 25.10 -41.82
CA ARG A 863 -45.97 25.83 -42.95
C ARG A 863 -45.90 25.05 -44.25
N LYS A 864 -44.77 24.38 -44.53
CA LYS A 864 -44.57 23.58 -45.75
C LYS A 864 -45.30 22.25 -45.71
N ILE A 865 -45.45 21.68 -44.53
CA ILE A 865 -46.09 20.39 -44.32
C ILE A 865 -47.05 20.56 -43.14
N PRO A 866 -48.32 20.95 -43.40
CA PRO A 866 -49.32 21.12 -42.37
C PRO A 866 -49.45 19.85 -41.50
N ASN A 867 -49.85 20.02 -40.24
CA ASN A 867 -50.12 18.92 -39.30
C ASN A 867 -51.36 18.13 -39.73
N ASP A 868 -51.26 17.42 -40.84
CA ASP A 868 -52.20 16.37 -41.20
C ASP A 868 -51.81 15.10 -40.43
N THR A 869 -52.74 14.59 -39.63
CA THR A 869 -52.64 13.32 -38.90
C THR A 869 -52.30 12.12 -39.79
N SER A 870 -52.48 12.23 -41.12
CA SER A 870 -52.12 11.20 -42.09
C SER A 870 -50.60 11.09 -42.38
N ILE A 871 -49.82 12.14 -42.11
CA ILE A 871 -48.37 12.19 -42.39
C ILE A 871 -47.58 12.03 -41.08
N GLY A 872 -46.90 10.89 -40.90
CA GLY A 872 -46.10 10.62 -39.70
C GLY A 872 -44.97 11.65 -39.47
N LYS A 873 -44.72 12.00 -38.21
CA LYS A 873 -43.74 13.03 -37.77
C LYS A 873 -42.33 12.86 -38.35
N LEU A 874 -41.87 11.61 -38.51
CA LEU A 874 -40.59 11.30 -39.15
C LEU A 874 -40.54 11.77 -40.61
N LYS A 875 -41.63 11.57 -41.38
CA LYS A 875 -41.71 11.95 -42.79
C LYS A 875 -41.63 13.47 -42.93
N GLN A 876 -42.34 14.22 -42.08
CA GLN A 876 -42.27 15.70 -42.07
C GLN A 876 -40.84 16.20 -41.87
N TRP A 877 -40.15 15.70 -40.83
CA TRP A 877 -38.77 16.04 -40.53
C TRP A 877 -37.81 15.69 -41.65
N ALA A 878 -37.96 14.50 -42.23
CA ALA A 878 -37.08 14.01 -43.28
C ALA A 878 -37.29 14.76 -44.61
N THR A 879 -38.50 15.20 -44.94
CA THR A 879 -38.76 15.93 -46.19
C THR A 879 -38.02 17.27 -46.26
N VAL A 880 -37.91 18.00 -45.15
CA VAL A 880 -37.24 19.32 -45.09
C VAL A 880 -35.74 19.24 -44.81
N ALA A 881 -35.26 18.11 -44.27
CA ALA A 881 -33.86 17.97 -43.86
C ALA A 881 -32.81 18.24 -44.97
N PRO A 882 -32.99 17.80 -46.24
CA PRO A 882 -32.04 18.13 -47.30
C PRO A 882 -31.93 19.65 -47.56
N LEU A 883 -33.07 20.36 -47.57
CA LEU A 883 -33.09 21.82 -47.73
C LEU A 883 -32.33 22.51 -46.59
N TYR A 884 -32.50 22.03 -45.36
CA TYR A 884 -31.81 22.57 -44.19
C TYR A 884 -30.31 22.28 -44.23
N ALA A 885 -29.90 21.10 -44.73
CA ALA A 885 -28.50 20.81 -44.96
C ALA A 885 -27.87 21.80 -45.95
N GLU A 886 -28.54 22.04 -47.09
CA GLU A 886 -28.06 22.96 -48.12
C GLU A 886 -28.04 24.41 -47.63
N TYR A 887 -29.09 24.86 -46.94
CA TYR A 887 -29.16 26.21 -46.36
C TYR A 887 -28.09 26.42 -45.28
N GLY A 888 -27.94 25.47 -44.34
CA GLY A 888 -26.91 25.53 -43.32
C GLY A 888 -25.49 25.55 -43.90
N ALA A 889 -25.22 24.69 -44.89
CA ALA A 889 -23.94 24.68 -45.60
C ALA A 889 -23.68 26.00 -46.34
N TYR A 890 -24.71 26.56 -46.99
CA TYR A 890 -24.65 27.85 -47.66
C TYR A 890 -24.27 28.96 -46.68
N LEU A 891 -24.94 29.05 -45.53
CA LEU A 891 -24.66 30.05 -44.50
C LEU A 891 -23.22 29.93 -43.98
N ILE A 892 -22.77 28.71 -43.63
CA ILE A 892 -21.40 28.48 -43.14
C ILE A 892 -20.37 28.89 -44.19
N LYS A 893 -20.59 28.55 -45.46
CA LYS A 893 -19.68 28.92 -46.56
C LYS A 893 -19.64 30.44 -46.77
N LYS A 894 -20.75 31.13 -46.52
CA LYS A 894 -20.86 32.58 -46.76
C LYS A 894 -20.33 33.43 -45.59
N TYR A 895 -20.40 32.89 -44.38
CA TYR A 895 -20.02 33.53 -43.12
C TYR A 895 -19.11 32.61 -42.27
N PRO A 896 -17.92 32.25 -42.80
CA PRO A 896 -17.04 31.30 -42.12
C PRO A 896 -16.42 31.87 -40.84
N ALA A 897 -16.17 33.19 -40.78
CA ALA A 897 -15.57 33.84 -39.62
C ALA A 897 -16.56 33.91 -38.46
N GLU A 898 -17.80 34.31 -38.75
CA GLU A 898 -18.90 34.37 -37.79
C GLU A 898 -19.26 32.98 -37.30
N PHE A 899 -19.23 31.97 -38.19
CA PHE A 899 -19.41 30.59 -37.77
C PHE A 899 -18.30 30.09 -36.85
N ALA A 900 -17.05 30.50 -37.12
CA ALA A 900 -15.93 30.19 -36.24
C ALA A 900 -16.09 30.87 -34.87
N GLU A 901 -16.46 32.15 -34.83
CA GLU A 901 -16.57 32.95 -33.61
C GLU A 901 -17.78 32.58 -32.75
N TYR A 902 -18.96 32.41 -33.34
CA TYR A 902 -20.22 32.29 -32.60
C TYR A 902 -20.73 30.85 -32.46
N TYR A 903 -20.18 29.90 -33.22
CA TYR A 903 -20.48 28.48 -33.07
C TYR A 903 -19.23 27.65 -32.71
N LEU A 904 -18.19 27.62 -33.55
CA LEU A 904 -17.05 26.71 -33.33
C LEU A 904 -16.29 27.03 -32.05
N TRP A 905 -16.00 28.30 -31.76
CA TRP A 905 -15.26 28.69 -30.57
C TRP A 905 -16.02 28.41 -29.26
N PRO A 906 -17.29 28.84 -29.08
CA PRO A 906 -18.11 28.44 -27.94
C PRO A 906 -18.23 26.93 -27.81
N ASN A 907 -18.36 26.20 -28.91
CA ASN A 907 -18.44 24.74 -28.87
C ASN A 907 -17.10 24.07 -28.54
N ALA A 908 -15.96 24.66 -28.92
CA ALA A 908 -14.63 24.24 -28.51
C ALA A 908 -14.38 24.48 -27.02
N LEU A 909 -14.88 25.59 -26.46
CA LEU A 909 -14.88 25.83 -25.01
C LEU A 909 -15.72 24.77 -24.26
N LYS A 910 -16.86 24.36 -24.84
CA LYS A 910 -17.63 23.21 -24.32
C LYS A 910 -16.90 21.88 -24.53
N TYR A 911 -16.07 21.72 -25.55
CA TYR A 911 -15.20 20.54 -25.66
C TYR A 911 -14.19 20.47 -24.52
N TYR A 912 -13.60 21.62 -24.19
CA TYR A 912 -12.67 21.74 -23.06
C TYR A 912 -13.34 21.41 -21.71
N ALA A 913 -14.48 22.05 -21.42
CA ALA A 913 -15.25 21.86 -20.19
C ALA A 913 -16.71 21.49 -20.52
N PRO A 914 -17.00 20.20 -20.76
CA PRO A 914 -18.30 19.78 -21.28
C PRO A 914 -19.42 19.93 -20.26
N PRO A 915 -20.54 20.58 -20.63
CA PRO A 915 -21.66 20.76 -19.73
C PRO A 915 -22.32 19.41 -19.42
N VAL A 916 -22.83 19.27 -18.19
CA VAL A 916 -23.49 18.04 -17.71
C VAL A 916 -24.84 17.81 -18.41
N GLU A 917 -25.50 18.88 -18.88
CA GLU A 917 -26.72 18.84 -19.71
C GLU A 917 -27.83 17.96 -19.07
N PHE A 918 -28.35 16.96 -19.78
CA PHE A 918 -29.46 16.11 -19.34
C PHE A 918 -29.13 15.27 -18.10
N LEU A 919 -27.84 15.11 -17.77
CA LEU A 919 -27.42 14.36 -16.57
C LEU A 919 -27.51 15.20 -15.29
N GLN A 920 -27.81 16.51 -15.37
CA GLN A 920 -27.98 17.38 -14.20
C GLN A 920 -29.25 17.10 -13.40
N THR A 921 -30.19 16.38 -14.00
CA THR A 921 -31.47 16.00 -13.39
C THR A 921 -31.80 14.56 -13.77
N TYR A 922 -32.35 13.79 -12.85
CA TYR A 922 -32.92 12.47 -13.10
C TYR A 922 -34.17 12.60 -13.98
N SER A 923 -34.29 11.75 -15.00
CA SER A 923 -35.36 11.76 -16.00
C SER A 923 -35.68 13.15 -16.59
N THR A 924 -34.64 13.98 -16.79
CA THR A 924 -34.77 15.37 -17.25
C THR A 924 -35.69 16.27 -16.41
N GLY A 925 -35.84 15.95 -15.12
CA GLY A 925 -36.66 16.68 -14.16
C GLY A 925 -38.17 16.40 -14.27
N VAL A 926 -38.58 15.44 -15.10
CA VAL A 926 -39.99 15.07 -15.28
C VAL A 926 -40.32 13.82 -14.47
N ASP A 927 -41.34 13.93 -13.62
CA ASP A 927 -41.76 12.90 -12.68
C ASP A 927 -42.71 11.86 -13.29
N SER A 928 -42.89 11.88 -14.62
CA SER A 928 -43.80 10.98 -15.31
C SER A 928 -43.29 10.54 -16.68
N VAL A 929 -43.78 9.40 -17.16
CA VAL A 929 -43.44 8.85 -18.47
C VAL A 929 -44.65 8.76 -19.40
N PRO A 930 -44.48 8.93 -20.72
CA PRO A 930 -45.54 8.71 -21.70
C PRO A 930 -46.01 7.24 -21.76
N ARG A 931 -47.18 7.03 -22.38
CA ARG A 931 -47.81 5.69 -22.51
C ARG A 931 -46.91 4.64 -23.15
N ILE A 932 -46.02 5.02 -24.07
CA ILE A 932 -45.11 4.07 -24.72
C ILE A 932 -44.14 3.43 -23.72
N ALA A 933 -43.59 4.21 -22.78
CA ALA A 933 -42.68 3.67 -21.76
C ALA A 933 -43.44 2.86 -20.71
N LEU A 934 -44.64 3.29 -20.32
CA LEU A 934 -45.54 2.54 -19.46
C LEU A 934 -45.84 1.15 -20.04
N ALA A 935 -46.22 1.10 -21.32
CA ALA A 935 -46.54 -0.15 -22.02
C ALA A 935 -45.30 -1.02 -22.28
N TRP A 936 -44.16 -0.40 -22.61
CA TRP A 936 -42.93 -1.11 -22.90
C TRP A 936 -42.38 -1.85 -21.68
N PHE A 937 -42.29 -1.17 -20.54
CA PHE A 937 -41.73 -1.72 -19.29
C PHE A 937 -42.79 -2.32 -18.35
N GLY A 938 -44.07 -2.20 -18.67
CA GLY A 938 -45.17 -2.72 -17.84
C GLY A 938 -45.31 -2.00 -16.50
N TYR A 939 -45.04 -0.69 -16.47
CA TYR A 939 -45.19 0.09 -15.24
C TYR A 939 -46.64 0.18 -14.79
N LYS A 940 -46.88 0.05 -13.48
CA LYS A 940 -48.23 0.15 -12.88
C LYS A 940 -48.77 1.59 -12.86
N SER A 941 -47.87 2.57 -12.85
CA SER A 941 -48.17 3.99 -12.85
C SER A 941 -47.23 4.70 -13.81
N ASN A 942 -47.68 5.82 -14.38
CA ASN A 942 -46.83 6.66 -15.20
C ASN A 942 -45.89 7.53 -14.36
N LYS A 943 -46.00 7.55 -13.03
CA LYS A 943 -45.16 8.34 -12.13
C LYS A 943 -43.84 7.65 -11.79
N LEU A 944 -42.75 8.42 -11.83
CA LEU A 944 -41.41 8.02 -11.40
C LEU A 944 -41.15 8.54 -9.98
N THR A 945 -40.49 7.75 -9.14
CA THR A 945 -40.11 8.14 -7.78
C THR A 945 -38.61 8.00 -7.55
N THR A 946 -38.07 8.77 -6.62
CA THR A 946 -36.67 8.69 -6.13
C THR A 946 -36.64 8.86 -4.61
N GLN A 947 -35.56 8.44 -3.95
CA GLN A 947 -35.37 8.65 -2.50
C GLN A 947 -34.97 10.09 -2.15
N PHE A 948 -34.60 10.90 -3.15
CA PHE A 948 -34.26 12.31 -2.97
C PHE A 948 -35.50 13.20 -2.97
N ARG A 949 -35.38 14.40 -2.38
CA ARG A 949 -36.48 15.39 -2.33
C ARG A 949 -36.83 15.97 -3.69
N ASP A 950 -35.86 16.04 -4.58
CA ASP A 950 -36.04 16.51 -5.96
C ASP A 950 -35.25 15.61 -6.93
N PHE A 951 -35.41 15.89 -8.22
CA PHE A 951 -34.76 15.13 -9.28
C PHE A 951 -33.35 15.67 -9.60
N LYS A 952 -32.76 16.58 -8.82
CA LYS A 952 -31.46 17.18 -9.16
C LYS A 952 -30.31 16.23 -8.87
N VAL A 953 -29.31 16.24 -9.74
CA VAL A 953 -28.12 15.40 -9.66
C VAL A 953 -26.88 16.28 -9.48
N GLY A 954 -26.53 16.56 -8.22
CA GLY A 954 -25.38 17.42 -7.89
C GLY A 954 -24.02 16.74 -8.06
N VAL A 955 -23.95 15.41 -7.94
CA VAL A 955 -22.68 14.67 -7.91
C VAL A 955 -21.89 14.73 -9.22
N LEU A 956 -22.52 15.10 -10.35
CA LEU A 956 -21.85 15.20 -11.64
C LEU A 956 -21.33 16.63 -11.95
N ASN A 957 -21.61 17.61 -11.09
CA ASN A 957 -21.28 19.02 -11.35
C ASN A 957 -19.78 19.32 -11.40
N PHE A 958 -18.94 18.44 -10.86
CA PHE A 958 -17.48 18.62 -10.91
C PHE A 958 -16.83 18.12 -12.20
N TYR A 959 -17.54 17.36 -13.05
CA TYR A 959 -16.98 16.78 -14.28
C TYR A 959 -16.49 17.80 -15.30
N PRO A 960 -17.17 18.94 -15.56
CA PRO A 960 -16.67 19.94 -16.48
C PRO A 960 -15.27 20.44 -16.07
N VAL A 961 -15.06 20.68 -14.77
CA VAL A 961 -13.77 21.08 -14.21
C VAL A 961 -12.77 19.94 -14.31
N LEU A 962 -13.15 18.71 -13.92
CA LEU A 962 -12.27 17.54 -13.98
C LEU A 962 -11.77 17.29 -15.41
N ILE A 963 -12.65 17.30 -16.41
CA ILE A 963 -12.29 17.07 -17.81
C ILE A 963 -11.41 18.21 -18.34
N GLY A 964 -11.76 19.47 -18.03
CA GLY A 964 -10.93 20.62 -18.40
C GLY A 964 -9.51 20.53 -17.86
N VAL A 965 -9.36 20.24 -16.56
CA VAL A 965 -8.04 20.05 -15.93
C VAL A 965 -7.31 18.87 -16.57
N MET A 966 -7.96 17.72 -16.73
CA MET A 966 -7.31 16.53 -17.29
C MET A 966 -6.89 16.71 -18.75
N ASN A 967 -7.63 17.47 -19.56
CA ASN A 967 -7.22 17.80 -20.93
C ASN A 967 -5.91 18.61 -20.95
N VAL A 968 -5.75 19.59 -20.04
CA VAL A 968 -4.50 20.36 -19.91
C VAL A 968 -3.35 19.45 -19.46
N VAL A 969 -3.57 18.65 -18.41
CA VAL A 969 -2.53 17.76 -17.87
C VAL A 969 -2.16 16.68 -18.89
N PHE A 970 -3.11 16.20 -19.68
CA PHE A 970 -2.83 15.27 -20.78
C PHE A 970 -1.89 15.90 -21.81
N LEU A 971 -2.18 17.12 -22.26
CA LEU A 971 -1.37 17.84 -23.26
C LEU A 971 0.03 18.13 -22.70
N LEU A 972 0.12 18.68 -21.49
CA LEU A 972 1.40 18.95 -20.84
C LEU A 972 2.19 17.66 -20.60
N GLY A 973 1.54 16.58 -20.15
CA GLY A 973 2.15 15.28 -19.95
C GLY A 973 2.69 14.68 -21.25
N PHE A 974 1.98 14.86 -22.37
CA PHE A 974 2.46 14.46 -23.68
C PHE A 974 3.68 15.28 -24.13
N ILE A 975 3.66 16.60 -23.94
CA ILE A 975 4.81 17.47 -24.22
C ILE A 975 6.02 17.05 -23.38
N SER A 976 5.83 16.87 -22.06
CA SER A 976 6.89 16.39 -21.16
C SER A 976 7.41 15.01 -21.55
N PHE A 977 6.54 14.11 -22.01
CA PHE A 977 6.94 12.79 -22.51
C PHE A 977 7.87 12.89 -23.74
N ILE A 978 7.62 13.84 -24.64
CA ILE A 978 8.49 14.11 -25.79
C ILE A 978 9.81 14.74 -25.33
N LEU A 979 9.75 15.78 -24.48
CA LEU A 979 10.93 16.51 -24.00
C LEU A 979 11.91 15.64 -23.21
N LEU A 980 11.41 14.58 -22.55
CA LEU A 980 12.22 13.62 -21.77
C LEU A 980 12.63 12.39 -22.59
N ASP A 981 12.72 12.48 -23.91
CA ASP A 981 13.11 11.39 -24.82
C ASP A 981 12.27 10.11 -24.71
N GLY A 982 11.02 10.22 -24.23
CA GLY A 982 10.11 9.08 -24.03
C GLY A 982 9.81 8.30 -25.33
N LEU A 983 9.90 8.97 -26.48
CA LEU A 983 9.78 8.35 -27.80
C LEU A 983 10.87 7.30 -28.06
N ARG A 984 12.09 7.51 -27.55
CA ARG A 984 13.22 6.57 -27.66
C ARG A 984 13.21 5.57 -26.52
N ASN A 985 12.97 6.05 -25.29
CA ASN A 985 13.17 5.29 -24.06
C ASN A 985 11.97 4.39 -23.69
N ASN A 986 10.77 4.65 -24.22
CA ASN A 986 9.57 3.86 -23.91
C ASN A 986 8.77 3.48 -25.17
N ARG A 987 9.36 2.59 -25.99
CA ARG A 987 8.77 2.12 -27.27
C ARG A 987 7.38 1.47 -27.12
N CYS A 988 7.04 0.92 -25.95
CA CYS A 988 5.73 0.32 -25.73
C CYS A 988 4.65 1.42 -25.62
N LEU A 989 4.86 2.41 -24.74
CA LEU A 989 3.93 3.52 -24.56
C LEU A 989 3.78 4.34 -25.84
N TYR A 990 4.90 4.60 -26.55
CA TYR A 990 4.93 5.26 -27.85
C TYR A 990 3.94 4.69 -28.88
N LYS A 991 3.90 3.35 -29.03
CA LYS A 991 2.96 2.70 -29.98
C LYS A 991 1.49 2.94 -29.61
N GLY A 992 1.19 3.04 -28.31
CA GLY A 992 -0.15 3.36 -27.85
C GLY A 992 -0.55 4.80 -28.16
N LEU A 993 0.39 5.75 -28.08
CA LEU A 993 0.15 7.16 -28.37
C LEU A 993 -0.25 7.41 -29.83
N TRP A 994 0.25 6.59 -30.76
CA TRP A 994 -0.18 6.64 -32.16
C TRP A 994 -1.63 6.24 -32.39
N LEU A 995 -2.31 5.64 -31.39
CA LEU A 995 -3.76 5.46 -31.43
C LEU A 995 -4.47 6.60 -30.70
N ILE A 996 -3.96 7.02 -29.55
CA ILE A 996 -4.66 7.96 -28.67
C ILE A 996 -4.63 9.40 -29.19
N ILE A 997 -3.50 9.88 -29.69
CA ILE A 997 -3.39 11.26 -30.18
C ILE A 997 -4.27 11.47 -31.42
N PRO A 998 -4.24 10.60 -32.45
CA PRO A 998 -5.17 10.72 -33.56
C PRO A 998 -6.63 10.56 -33.14
N LEU A 999 -6.94 9.67 -32.18
CA LEU A 999 -8.30 9.53 -31.65
C LEU A 999 -8.79 10.82 -31.00
N TRP A 1000 -7.97 11.47 -30.19
CA TRP A 1000 -8.31 12.73 -29.53
C TRP A 1000 -8.44 13.88 -30.53
N MET A 1001 -7.52 14.02 -31.48
CA MET A 1001 -7.54 15.08 -32.50
C MET A 1001 -8.71 14.93 -33.49
N THR A 1002 -8.95 13.71 -33.98
CA THR A 1002 -10.09 13.45 -34.88
C THR A 1002 -11.42 13.61 -34.16
N ASN A 1003 -11.51 13.20 -32.89
CA ASN A 1003 -12.71 13.45 -32.09
C ASN A 1003 -12.96 14.94 -31.87
N LEU A 1004 -11.92 15.73 -31.56
CA LEU A 1004 -12.01 17.18 -31.41
C LEU A 1004 -12.55 17.83 -32.69
N GLY A 1005 -11.88 17.59 -33.82
CA GLY A 1005 -12.29 18.17 -35.11
C GLY A 1005 -13.69 17.74 -35.53
N PHE A 1006 -14.03 16.46 -35.37
CA PHE A 1006 -15.36 15.95 -35.70
C PHE A 1006 -16.44 16.51 -34.78
N SER A 1007 -16.24 16.47 -33.45
CA SER A 1007 -17.28 16.77 -32.48
C SER A 1007 -17.61 18.26 -32.42
N VAL A 1008 -16.58 19.13 -32.43
CA VAL A 1008 -16.76 20.59 -32.36
C VAL A 1008 -17.54 21.11 -33.57
N PHE A 1009 -17.35 20.51 -34.74
CA PHE A 1009 -18.07 20.88 -35.95
C PHE A 1009 -19.48 20.24 -36.00
N ALA A 1010 -19.59 18.94 -35.72
CA ALA A 1010 -20.80 18.16 -36.00
C ALA A 1010 -21.98 18.50 -35.09
N SER A 1011 -21.77 18.72 -33.79
CA SER A 1011 -22.87 18.90 -32.84
C SER A 1011 -22.45 19.64 -31.56
N PRO A 1012 -23.39 20.29 -30.86
CA PRO A 1012 -23.18 20.82 -29.52
C PRO A 1012 -22.56 19.80 -28.56
N ILE A 1013 -21.47 20.18 -27.91
CA ILE A 1013 -20.78 19.31 -26.96
C ILE A 1013 -21.56 19.22 -25.64
N ALA A 1014 -21.69 17.98 -25.16
CA ALA A 1014 -22.18 17.64 -23.83
C ALA A 1014 -21.31 16.53 -23.22
N LEU A 1015 -21.33 16.41 -21.88
CA LEU A 1015 -20.55 15.45 -21.12
C LEU A 1015 -20.70 14.02 -21.67
N ARG A 1016 -21.94 13.58 -21.91
CA ARG A 1016 -22.24 12.22 -22.41
C ARG A 1016 -21.55 11.86 -23.72
N PHE A 1017 -21.27 12.83 -24.59
CA PHE A 1017 -20.58 12.60 -25.87
C PHE A 1017 -19.06 12.59 -25.72
N GLN A 1018 -18.54 13.25 -24.70
CA GLN A 1018 -17.11 13.38 -24.43
C GLN A 1018 -16.55 12.32 -23.48
N LEU A 1019 -17.40 11.51 -22.84
CA LEU A 1019 -16.93 10.47 -21.91
C LEU A 1019 -15.94 9.48 -22.55
N PHE A 1020 -16.15 9.06 -23.79
CA PHE A 1020 -15.24 8.13 -24.46
C PHE A 1020 -13.80 8.70 -24.60
N PRO A 1021 -13.56 9.81 -25.31
CA PRO A 1021 -12.23 10.40 -25.42
C PRO A 1021 -11.68 10.88 -24.06
N ALA A 1022 -12.54 11.35 -23.14
CA ALA A 1022 -12.12 11.76 -21.80
C ALA A 1022 -11.55 10.60 -20.98
N LEU A 1023 -12.22 9.44 -20.91
CA LEU A 1023 -11.73 8.28 -20.14
C LEU A 1023 -10.40 7.75 -20.68
N VAL A 1024 -10.24 7.75 -22.00
CA VAL A 1024 -9.02 7.31 -22.66
C VAL A 1024 -7.86 8.28 -22.37
N SER A 1025 -8.07 9.58 -22.58
CA SER A 1025 -7.05 10.60 -22.31
C SER A 1025 -6.67 10.68 -20.83
N MET A 1026 -7.63 10.61 -19.90
CA MET A 1026 -7.37 10.56 -18.45
C MET A 1026 -6.50 9.36 -18.06
N SER A 1027 -6.76 8.19 -18.65
CA SER A 1027 -5.95 6.99 -18.36
C SER A 1027 -4.49 7.18 -18.77
N PHE A 1028 -4.25 7.77 -19.94
CA PHE A 1028 -2.91 8.06 -20.42
C PHE A 1028 -2.26 9.25 -19.69
N THR A 1029 -3.05 10.21 -19.21
CA THR A 1029 -2.57 11.30 -18.34
C THR A 1029 -1.90 10.75 -17.08
N ILE A 1030 -2.56 9.79 -16.43
CA ILE A 1030 -2.01 9.14 -15.23
C ILE A 1030 -0.75 8.33 -15.56
N LEU A 1031 -0.68 7.69 -16.73
CA LEU A 1031 0.54 7.01 -17.20
C LEU A 1031 1.68 7.99 -17.51
N PHE A 1032 1.38 9.18 -18.07
CA PHE A 1032 2.39 10.22 -18.30
C PHE A 1032 2.95 10.77 -16.99
N ILE A 1033 2.10 11.03 -16.00
CA ILE A 1033 2.55 11.46 -14.67
C ILE A 1033 3.51 10.42 -14.07
N GLU A 1034 3.21 9.13 -14.19
CA GLU A 1034 4.13 8.08 -13.76
C GLU A 1034 5.47 8.14 -14.49
N TYR A 1035 5.43 8.32 -15.82
CA TYR A 1035 6.64 8.43 -16.63
C TYR A 1035 7.52 9.59 -16.19
N VAL A 1036 6.96 10.79 -16.07
CA VAL A 1036 7.68 12.00 -15.64
C VAL A 1036 8.30 11.81 -14.25
N ILE A 1037 7.56 11.23 -13.29
CA ILE A 1037 8.09 10.95 -11.94
C ILE A 1037 9.23 9.93 -11.99
N ARG A 1038 9.19 8.95 -12.90
CA ARG A 1038 10.26 7.96 -13.05
C ARG A 1038 11.54 8.59 -13.59
N GLU A 1039 11.45 9.39 -14.65
CA GLU A 1039 12.60 10.07 -15.24
C GLU A 1039 13.24 11.07 -14.26
N ALA A 1040 12.42 11.87 -13.57
CA ALA A 1040 12.91 12.84 -12.59
C ALA A 1040 13.70 12.18 -11.45
N ARG A 1041 13.27 10.99 -10.99
CA ARG A 1041 14.01 10.21 -9.97
C ARG A 1041 15.24 9.51 -10.52
N GLY A 1042 15.22 9.08 -11.79
CA GLY A 1042 16.36 8.48 -12.46
C GLY A 1042 17.52 9.47 -12.60
N GLN A 1043 17.24 10.70 -13.03
CA GLN A 1043 18.23 11.78 -13.12
C GLN A 1043 18.80 12.14 -11.74
N GLN A 1044 17.97 12.21 -10.71
CA GLN A 1044 18.41 12.48 -9.34
C GLN A 1044 19.35 11.37 -8.80
N MET A 1045 19.09 10.09 -9.10
CA MET A 1045 19.99 8.99 -8.74
C MET A 1045 21.31 9.00 -9.55
N ALA A 1046 21.28 9.42 -10.81
CA ALA A 1046 22.47 9.56 -11.65
C ALA A 1046 23.37 10.75 -11.25
N GLU A 1047 22.79 11.81 -10.65
CA GLU A 1047 23.52 12.92 -10.06
C GLU A 1047 24.12 12.57 -8.69
N LEU A 1048 23.46 11.71 -7.90
CA LEU A 1048 23.94 11.24 -6.60
C LEU A 1048 25.03 10.14 -6.71
N ASN A 1049 25.21 9.51 -7.88
CA ASN A 1049 26.23 8.48 -8.09
C ASN A 1049 26.85 8.54 -9.50
N PRO A 1050 27.90 9.36 -9.73
CA PRO A 1050 28.47 9.60 -11.06
C PRO A 1050 29.06 8.35 -11.73
N ASN A 1051 29.39 7.31 -10.96
CA ASN A 1051 29.92 6.04 -11.49
C ASN A 1051 28.87 5.26 -12.30
N LEU A 1052 27.57 5.45 -12.05
CA LEU A 1052 26.50 4.84 -12.86
C LEU A 1052 26.42 5.45 -14.27
N LYS A 1053 26.78 6.72 -14.43
CA LYS A 1053 26.71 7.45 -15.70
C LYS A 1053 27.79 6.99 -16.68
N ASN A 1054 28.96 6.59 -16.18
CA ASN A 1054 30.02 6.00 -16.99
C ASN A 1054 29.69 4.56 -17.38
N LEU A 1055 29.12 3.78 -16.46
CA LEU A 1055 28.69 2.40 -16.74
C LEU A 1055 27.57 2.33 -17.79
N GLU A 1056 26.61 3.27 -17.76
CA GLU A 1056 25.56 3.35 -18.78
C GLU A 1056 26.09 3.79 -20.16
N ARG A 1057 27.09 4.68 -20.21
CA ARG A 1057 27.74 5.05 -21.48
C ARG A 1057 28.52 3.89 -22.09
N GLU A 1058 29.28 3.15 -21.28
CA GLU A 1058 30.00 1.96 -21.73
C GLU A 1058 29.04 0.86 -22.20
N LEU A 1059 27.91 0.65 -21.51
CA LEU A 1059 26.90 -0.32 -21.91
C LEU A 1059 26.14 0.05 -23.20
N VAL A 1060 26.01 1.34 -23.50
CA VAL A 1060 25.42 1.84 -24.75
C VAL A 1060 26.39 1.67 -25.93
N ASP A 1061 27.68 1.96 -25.73
CA ASP A 1061 28.72 1.76 -26.76
C ASP A 1061 28.97 0.28 -27.07
N VAL A 1062 28.91 -0.59 -26.05
CA VAL A 1062 29.00 -2.05 -26.25
C VAL A 1062 27.77 -2.57 -27.01
N LYS A 1063 26.58 -1.99 -26.80
CA LYS A 1063 25.37 -2.36 -27.55
C LYS A 1063 25.38 -1.91 -29.00
N LEU A 1064 25.97 -0.76 -29.31
CA LEU A 1064 26.13 -0.26 -30.67
C LEU A 1064 27.18 -1.06 -31.46
N LYS A 1065 28.22 -1.58 -30.80
CA LYS A 1065 29.21 -2.48 -31.42
C LYS A 1065 28.72 -3.91 -31.63
N LEU A 1066 27.67 -4.35 -30.95
CA LEU A 1066 27.07 -5.69 -31.09
C LEU A 1066 25.89 -5.75 -32.08
N GLN A 1067 25.51 -4.62 -32.70
CA GLN A 1067 24.44 -4.54 -33.71
C GLN A 1067 24.95 -4.19 -35.13
N ASN A 1068 26.26 -3.96 -35.29
CA ASN A 1068 26.98 -4.06 -36.56
C ASN A 1068 27.66 -5.42 -36.63
#